data_AF-A0A8X8BKL5-F1
#
_entry.id   AF-A0A8X8BKL5-F1
#
_cell.length_a   1.000
_cell.length_b   1.000
_cell.length_c   1.000
_cell.angle_alpha   90.00
_cell.angle_beta   90.00
_cell.angle_gamma   90.00
#
_symmetry.space_group_name_H-M   'P 1'
#
loop_
_entity.id
_entity.type
_entity.pdbx_description
1 polymer ?
#
loop_
_entity_poly.entity_id
_entity_poly.type
_entity_poly.pdbx_seq_one_letter_code
_entity_poly.pdbx_strand_id
1 'polypeptide(L)'
;MSRQNLMLVICLIYLSNIVMIHNSSSQPRQLMMTNFAEILNSGKTWLVYFGNKVNAPIELFLKEFDMSAEVLEDYGILTAKVNCTKQNITKYCTSEHVLNKVHLFRAGQILQTFVTDTVFDVNAIVAHVLFAVLFNEVKYVQTPGELQSLTKAAKGRTDVVFAHVQALGIPEHRAVMEAAFVYGTRYQFVLSTGGSVLKFLGVKEPRKMTAGLWFLHCKMVPKKSESCRSTTLRKLMTSLNVYIFLKLMDMPLVMEVSMDPDEVVKAHQPLHFPLLFLFTHRETLQLDRNLAESVAWKLRGDALVVLVNRDESKRRLPEDHNAAFILPGEVLPVKYLTLKNAEEAIYLFEENETAVLEDETKDYSSVLDILDDEVAESVYRERSINLESYVPNLTAQNFTDAISEGRHTVVLFYNTWDAVSMAFMQSYFETALLLRDATDVTLACINCADWTEVCMSQNATQFPVVILYSFSEMPQQYCGMLGTESLYRFIRLRRIPSPLILTTENDVESFLSGEIRQSFAAYSSLAVLGLFNSSEKQGCSAFQEASQALKGEIVMGLYCIPDNIDWSLKHTGLLPVMLFSRSPDFSPEVFYLKETNPQAIISAIRQATFNKLVELTLLNLPSYLQCKKPLLILFVNDEEKRNGKTAKDELSDLQNTGFLDQFVACWLHLDRTPVGRAVLEFHLGFLPQLPVLILIQINSGSEVFVFPAEYSLLASEIQNWLHRVQNGDEEPVGELQDENWGPTTPLFDFLALMDEAVPGFAAQKISKSQQLKSKTEREKVEKDKEENIKLDLSSGQPVQPPELLEKDEKILKRTSSDSEHKRQVFHGKSLHGGSQPLGKQKQHSEL
;
A
#
# COMPACT_ATOMS: atom_id res chain seq x y z
N MET A 1 14.43 2.17 -68.82
CA MET A 1 15.15 1.54 -67.69
C MET A 1 14.12 1.12 -66.66
N SER A 2 14.13 -0.17 -66.34
CA SER A 2 13.07 -0.95 -65.70
C SER A 2 12.96 -0.72 -64.19
N ARG A 3 11.74 -0.87 -63.63
CA ARG A 3 11.40 -0.91 -62.20
C ARG A 3 12.33 -1.79 -61.34
N GLN A 4 13.09 -2.71 -61.95
CA GLN A 4 14.12 -3.51 -61.30
C GLN A 4 15.28 -2.70 -60.70
N ASN A 5 15.68 -1.57 -61.30
CA ASN A 5 16.77 -0.74 -60.75
C ASN A 5 16.36 0.04 -59.50
N LEU A 6 15.08 0.35 -59.33
CA LEU A 6 14.57 1.05 -58.14
C LEU A 6 14.46 0.10 -56.94
N MET A 7 14.05 -1.16 -57.18
CA MET A 7 14.01 -2.20 -56.14
C MET A 7 15.40 -2.54 -55.60
N LEU A 8 16.44 -2.55 -56.44
CA LEU A 8 17.80 -2.88 -56.01
C LEU A 8 18.41 -1.79 -55.11
N VAL A 9 18.12 -0.52 -55.39
CA VAL A 9 18.54 0.62 -54.55
C VAL A 9 17.79 0.62 -53.21
N ILE A 10 16.50 0.28 -53.21
CA ILE A 10 15.70 0.20 -51.98
C ILE A 10 16.15 -1.00 -51.12
N CYS A 11 16.47 -2.15 -51.71
CA CYS A 11 17.02 -3.30 -50.98
C CYS A 11 18.40 -3.01 -50.37
N LEU A 12 19.27 -2.26 -51.07
CA LEU A 12 20.58 -1.87 -50.53
C LEU A 12 20.45 -0.87 -49.35
N ILE A 13 19.47 0.03 -49.39
CA ILE A 13 19.14 0.94 -48.29
C ILE A 13 18.50 0.18 -47.11
N TYR A 14 17.73 -0.87 -47.38
CA TYR A 14 17.13 -1.70 -46.33
C TYR A 14 18.19 -2.57 -45.63
N LEU A 15 19.15 -3.13 -46.37
CA LEU A 15 20.25 -3.91 -45.81
C LEU A 15 21.25 -3.06 -45.02
N SER A 16 21.49 -1.79 -45.40
CA SER A 16 22.30 -0.87 -44.59
C SER A 16 21.61 -0.45 -43.28
N ASN A 17 20.27 -0.43 -43.25
CA ASN A 17 19.49 -0.11 -42.05
C ASN A 17 19.30 -1.31 -41.12
N ILE A 18 19.34 -2.56 -41.61
CA ILE A 18 19.28 -3.76 -40.76
C ILE A 18 20.58 -3.97 -39.96
N VAL A 19 21.72 -3.48 -40.43
CA VAL A 19 23.01 -3.62 -39.72
C VAL A 19 23.19 -2.59 -38.58
N MET A 20 22.37 -1.52 -38.53
CA MET A 20 22.47 -0.47 -37.50
C MET A 20 21.43 -0.60 -36.36
N ILE A 21 20.54 -1.60 -36.38
CA ILE A 21 19.52 -1.82 -35.34
C ILE A 21 19.84 -3.08 -34.53
N HIS A 22 21.09 -3.18 -34.07
CA HIS A 22 21.46 -4.10 -32.98
C HIS A 22 22.31 -3.34 -31.95
N ASN A 23 21.70 -2.36 -31.27
CA ASN A 23 22.04 -1.99 -29.89
C ASN A 23 21.19 -0.81 -29.39
N SER A 24 20.32 -1.06 -28.40
CA SER A 24 20.31 -0.27 -27.15
C SER A 24 19.16 -0.72 -26.25
N SER A 25 19.50 -1.45 -25.19
CA SER A 25 18.66 -1.73 -24.02
C SER A 25 18.45 -0.46 -23.17
N SER A 26 17.24 -0.30 -22.63
CA SER A 26 16.85 0.74 -21.67
C SER A 26 17.42 0.46 -20.28
N GLN A 27 18.66 0.90 -20.10
CA GLN A 27 19.26 1.30 -18.83
C GLN A 27 19.60 2.80 -18.95
N PRO A 28 19.84 3.54 -17.86
CA PRO A 28 20.46 4.87 -17.94
C PRO A 28 21.62 4.80 -18.93
N ARG A 29 21.60 5.63 -19.98
CA ARG A 29 22.52 5.51 -21.13
C ARG A 29 23.96 5.49 -20.61
N GLN A 30 24.58 4.31 -20.52
CA GLN A 30 26.02 4.18 -20.38
C GLN A 30 26.63 4.68 -21.68
N LEU A 31 27.08 5.92 -21.67
CA LEU A 31 27.65 6.55 -22.84
C LEU A 31 29.05 5.97 -23.10
N MET A 32 29.23 5.41 -24.29
CA MET A 32 30.53 5.00 -24.81
C MET A 32 31.28 6.21 -25.41
N MET A 33 32.60 6.05 -25.57
CA MET A 33 33.69 7.02 -25.79
C MET A 33 33.47 8.30 -26.63
N THR A 34 32.44 8.40 -27.48
CA THR A 34 32.30 9.48 -28.47
C THR A 34 31.42 10.66 -28.03
N ASN A 35 30.63 10.51 -26.95
CA ASN A 35 29.48 11.40 -26.73
C ASN A 35 29.64 12.46 -25.62
N PHE A 36 30.71 12.46 -24.82
CA PHE A 36 30.88 13.55 -23.83
C PHE A 36 31.07 14.92 -24.49
N ALA A 37 31.71 14.97 -25.66
CA ALA A 37 31.79 16.19 -26.46
C ALA A 37 30.40 16.64 -26.96
N GLU A 38 29.49 15.71 -27.25
CA GLU A 38 28.11 16.01 -27.61
C GLU A 38 27.31 16.55 -26.41
N ILE A 39 27.53 16.01 -25.20
CA ILE A 39 26.94 16.55 -23.96
C ILE A 39 27.31 18.04 -23.80
N LEU A 40 28.59 18.37 -23.93
CA LEU A 40 29.08 19.76 -23.83
C LEU A 40 28.50 20.67 -24.94
N ASN A 41 28.28 20.13 -26.14
CA ASN A 41 27.78 20.88 -27.29
C ASN A 41 26.25 20.89 -27.44
N SER A 42 25.53 20.14 -26.60
CA SER A 42 24.07 19.96 -26.72
C SER A 42 23.24 21.19 -26.35
N GLY A 43 23.83 22.16 -25.63
CA GLY A 43 23.12 23.32 -25.08
C GLY A 43 22.17 23.01 -23.92
N LYS A 44 21.94 21.73 -23.59
CA LYS A 44 21.08 21.27 -22.50
C LYS A 44 21.81 21.28 -21.15
N THR A 45 21.04 21.17 -20.07
CA THR A 45 21.59 21.00 -18.71
C THR A 45 21.80 19.51 -18.45
N TRP A 46 22.99 19.14 -17.96
CA TRP A 46 23.36 17.74 -17.73
C TRP A 46 23.94 17.52 -16.35
N LEU A 47 23.44 16.55 -15.62
CA LEU A 47 24.05 16.05 -14.39
C LEU A 47 24.89 14.81 -14.72
N VAL A 48 26.20 14.90 -14.55
CA VAL A 48 27.14 13.87 -15.01
C VAL A 48 27.97 13.33 -13.85
N TYR A 49 27.94 12.00 -13.67
CA TYR A 49 28.80 11.27 -12.75
C TYR A 49 30.00 10.65 -13.48
N PHE A 50 31.20 10.76 -12.91
CA PHE A 50 32.44 10.21 -13.45
C PHE A 50 33.00 9.17 -12.48
N GLY A 51 33.02 7.89 -12.87
CA GLY A 51 33.43 6.79 -11.97
C GLY A 51 34.30 5.74 -12.65
N ASN A 52 35.16 5.05 -11.90
CA ASN A 52 36.09 4.03 -12.43
C ASN A 52 35.76 2.60 -11.95
N LYS A 53 35.27 2.41 -10.73
CA LYS A 53 34.87 1.14 -10.11
C LYS A 53 33.70 1.40 -9.14
N VAL A 54 32.83 0.41 -8.99
CA VAL A 54 31.72 0.44 -8.04
C VAL A 54 32.23 -0.13 -6.70
N ASN A 55 32.18 0.67 -5.64
CA ASN A 55 32.30 0.19 -4.25
C ASN A 55 30.88 0.22 -3.62
N ALA A 56 30.68 -0.46 -2.49
CA ALA A 56 29.34 -0.58 -1.91
C ALA A 56 28.61 0.78 -1.66
N PRO A 57 29.28 1.85 -1.15
CA PRO A 57 28.63 3.16 -0.99
C PRO A 57 28.25 3.84 -2.31
N ILE A 58 29.09 3.74 -3.35
CA ILE A 58 28.80 4.31 -4.67
C ILE A 58 27.71 3.52 -5.37
N GLU A 59 27.58 2.21 -5.13
CA GLU A 59 26.49 1.40 -5.68
C GLU A 59 25.12 1.90 -5.21
N LEU A 60 24.98 2.20 -3.92
CA LEU A 60 23.77 2.79 -3.34
C LEU A 60 23.48 4.17 -3.97
N PHE A 61 24.48 5.05 -4.02
CA PHE A 61 24.34 6.36 -4.66
C PHE A 61 23.93 6.24 -6.14
N LEU A 62 24.50 5.30 -6.90
CA LEU A 62 24.19 5.13 -8.32
C LEU A 62 22.75 4.68 -8.55
N LYS A 63 22.17 3.90 -7.63
CA LYS A 63 20.76 3.52 -7.67
C LYS A 63 19.86 4.74 -7.50
N GLU A 64 20.13 5.57 -6.50
CA GLU A 64 19.40 6.82 -6.25
C GLU A 64 19.59 7.82 -7.40
N PHE A 65 20.80 7.90 -7.96
CA PHE A 65 21.12 8.71 -9.13
C PHE A 65 20.30 8.28 -10.36
N ASP A 66 20.16 6.97 -10.58
CA ASP A 66 19.37 6.45 -11.69
C ASP A 66 17.88 6.71 -11.51
N MET A 67 17.36 6.59 -10.27
CA MET A 67 15.96 6.95 -9.95
C MET A 67 15.70 8.45 -10.12
N SER A 68 16.68 9.30 -9.78
CA SER A 68 16.57 10.75 -9.96
C SER A 68 16.52 11.20 -11.42
N ALA A 69 16.97 10.34 -12.36
CA ALA A 69 17.04 10.66 -13.77
C ALA A 69 15.67 10.93 -14.38
N GLU A 70 14.67 10.12 -14.04
CA GLU A 70 13.29 10.26 -14.51
C GLU A 70 12.69 11.59 -14.02
N VAL A 71 12.86 11.88 -12.73
CA VAL A 71 12.37 13.11 -12.11
C VAL A 71 13.04 14.36 -12.70
N LEU A 72 14.37 14.33 -12.88
CA LEU A 72 15.11 15.47 -13.42
C LEU A 72 14.81 15.76 -14.89
N GLU A 73 14.41 14.74 -15.66
CA GLU A 73 14.03 14.88 -17.05
C GLU A 73 12.79 15.77 -17.22
N ASP A 74 11.83 15.70 -16.29
CA ASP A 74 10.64 16.58 -16.27
C ASP A 74 11.00 18.07 -16.13
N TYR A 75 12.15 18.38 -15.52
CA TYR A 75 12.70 19.73 -15.41
C TYR A 75 13.65 20.09 -16.56
N GLY A 76 13.78 19.24 -17.57
CA GLY A 76 14.68 19.42 -18.72
C GLY A 76 16.16 19.22 -18.39
N ILE A 77 16.48 18.47 -17.34
CA ILE A 77 17.84 18.17 -16.88
C ILE A 77 18.13 16.71 -17.15
N LEU A 78 19.13 16.44 -18.01
CA LEU A 78 19.48 15.08 -18.41
C LEU A 78 20.58 14.52 -17.51
N THR A 79 20.56 13.22 -17.24
CA THR A 79 21.60 12.56 -16.44
C THR A 79 22.52 11.69 -17.32
N ALA A 80 23.79 11.58 -16.93
CA ALA A 80 24.75 10.74 -17.63
C ALA A 80 25.79 10.12 -16.68
N LYS A 81 26.25 8.91 -17.01
CA LYS A 81 27.33 8.22 -16.30
C LYS A 81 28.50 7.97 -17.23
N VAL A 82 29.69 8.43 -16.85
CA VAL A 82 30.94 8.26 -17.61
C VAL A 82 31.86 7.30 -16.89
N ASN A 83 32.24 6.22 -17.57
CA ASN A 83 33.18 5.24 -17.03
C ASN A 83 34.62 5.65 -17.32
N CYS A 84 35.32 6.16 -16.31
CA CYS A 84 36.70 6.62 -16.36
C CYS A 84 37.74 5.53 -16.65
N THR A 85 37.41 4.23 -16.49
CA THR A 85 38.31 3.14 -16.94
C THR A 85 38.29 2.96 -18.46
N LYS A 86 37.16 3.26 -19.09
CA LYS A 86 36.97 3.16 -20.55
C LYS A 86 37.31 4.48 -21.26
N GLN A 87 37.06 5.62 -20.61
CA GLN A 87 37.30 6.95 -21.17
C GLN A 87 37.96 7.86 -20.13
N ASN A 88 39.27 8.05 -20.24
CA ASN A 88 40.01 8.93 -19.33
C ASN A 88 39.95 10.38 -19.81
N ILE A 89 39.00 11.15 -19.28
CA ILE A 89 38.96 12.60 -19.49
C ILE A 89 39.87 13.23 -18.44
N THR A 90 41.08 13.63 -18.84
CA THR A 90 42.17 14.11 -17.97
C THR A 90 41.79 15.24 -16.99
N LYS A 91 40.68 15.94 -17.23
CA LYS A 91 40.15 16.99 -16.32
C LYS A 91 39.21 16.46 -15.24
N TYR A 92 38.48 15.37 -15.51
CA TYR A 92 37.41 14.86 -14.65
C TYR A 92 37.68 13.45 -14.11
N CYS A 93 38.65 12.71 -14.66
CA CYS A 93 38.95 11.32 -14.30
C CYS A 93 40.28 11.15 -13.53
N THR A 94 40.89 12.22 -13.01
CA THR A 94 42.20 12.18 -12.34
C THR A 94 42.08 12.32 -10.81
N SER A 95 42.52 11.27 -10.08
CA SER A 95 42.63 11.05 -8.61
C SER A 95 41.43 10.38 -7.90
N GLU A 96 41.71 9.69 -6.78
CA GLU A 96 40.74 8.93 -5.96
C GLU A 96 39.55 9.78 -5.44
N HIS A 97 39.75 11.09 -5.25
CA HIS A 97 38.72 12.02 -4.77
C HIS A 97 37.64 12.39 -5.81
N VAL A 98 37.73 11.85 -7.02
CA VAL A 98 36.75 12.03 -8.11
C VAL A 98 35.52 11.13 -7.94
N LEU A 99 35.68 9.98 -7.30
CA LEU A 99 34.62 8.97 -7.20
C LEU A 99 33.39 9.42 -6.41
N ASN A 100 33.56 10.45 -5.57
CA ASN A 100 32.52 11.00 -4.72
C ASN A 100 32.01 12.34 -5.26
N LYS A 101 32.08 12.60 -6.58
CA LYS A 101 31.63 13.87 -7.16
C LYS A 101 30.71 13.69 -8.35
N VAL A 102 29.74 14.57 -8.43
CA VAL A 102 28.78 14.70 -9.53
C VAL A 102 28.83 16.14 -10.03
N HIS A 103 28.86 16.34 -11.34
CA HIS A 103 29.00 17.66 -11.95
C HIS A 103 27.75 18.02 -12.74
N LEU A 104 27.18 19.19 -12.45
CA LEU A 104 26.09 19.77 -13.21
C LEU A 104 26.67 20.71 -14.27
N PHE A 105 26.35 20.46 -15.53
CA PHE A 105 26.76 21.24 -16.68
C PHE A 105 25.59 22.01 -17.27
N ARG A 106 25.84 23.23 -17.76
CA ARG A 106 24.90 24.00 -18.58
C ARG A 106 25.67 24.67 -19.70
N ALA A 107 25.25 24.46 -20.95
CA ALA A 107 25.93 24.98 -22.14
C ALA A 107 27.45 24.69 -22.17
N GLY A 108 27.84 23.48 -21.78
CA GLY A 108 29.24 23.03 -21.78
C GLY A 108 30.12 23.57 -20.65
N GLN A 109 29.57 24.34 -19.71
CA GLN A 109 30.28 24.83 -18.52
C GLN A 109 29.76 24.15 -17.26
N ILE A 110 30.62 23.98 -16.25
CA ILE A 110 30.21 23.46 -14.94
C ILE A 110 29.43 24.57 -14.25
N LEU A 111 28.15 24.30 -13.98
CA LEU A 111 27.29 25.17 -13.19
C LEU A 111 27.55 24.96 -11.69
N GLN A 112 27.60 23.70 -11.25
CA GLN A 112 27.84 23.33 -9.86
C GLN A 112 28.48 21.93 -9.78
N THR A 113 29.24 21.68 -8.71
CA THR A 113 29.76 20.35 -8.38
C THR A 113 29.22 19.94 -7.01
N PHE A 114 28.72 18.71 -6.92
CA PHE A 114 28.19 18.12 -5.70
C PHE A 114 29.08 16.98 -5.25
N VAL A 115 29.18 16.80 -3.93
CA VAL A 115 29.79 15.60 -3.34
C VAL A 115 28.68 14.55 -3.23
N THR A 116 28.95 13.28 -3.55
CA THR A 116 27.93 12.20 -3.50
C THR A 116 27.22 12.13 -2.15
N ASP A 117 27.95 12.38 -1.07
CA ASP A 117 27.42 12.37 0.31
C ASP A 117 26.44 13.53 0.57
N THR A 118 26.44 14.58 -0.26
CA THR A 118 25.47 15.69 -0.19
C THR A 118 24.25 15.48 -1.07
N VAL A 119 24.36 14.61 -2.08
CA VAL A 119 23.30 14.27 -3.04
C VAL A 119 23.06 12.76 -2.99
N PHE A 120 22.83 12.26 -1.77
CA PHE A 120 22.89 10.84 -1.45
C PHE A 120 21.60 10.07 -1.77
N ASP A 121 20.45 10.77 -1.87
CA ASP A 121 19.15 10.21 -2.24
C ASP A 121 18.47 11.05 -3.35
N VAL A 122 17.34 10.57 -3.88
CA VAL A 122 16.58 11.28 -4.92
C VAL A 122 16.20 12.71 -4.50
N ASN A 123 15.79 12.92 -3.25
CA ASN A 123 15.35 14.24 -2.77
C ASN A 123 16.50 15.24 -2.74
N ALA A 124 17.64 14.81 -2.21
CA ALA A 124 18.85 15.60 -2.13
C ALA A 124 19.39 15.92 -3.52
N ILE A 125 19.40 14.96 -4.45
CA ILE A 125 19.81 15.18 -5.83
C ILE A 125 18.92 16.24 -6.49
N VAL A 126 17.60 16.03 -6.50
CA VAL A 126 16.66 16.93 -7.19
C VAL A 126 16.69 18.33 -6.58
N ALA A 127 16.65 18.44 -5.25
CA ALA A 127 16.64 19.74 -4.58
C ALA A 127 17.92 20.55 -4.84
N HIS A 128 19.09 19.94 -4.70
CA HIS A 128 20.37 20.64 -4.92
C HIS A 128 20.58 21.02 -6.39
N VAL A 129 20.15 20.16 -7.31
CA VAL A 129 20.25 20.43 -8.76
C VAL A 129 19.33 21.57 -9.15
N LEU A 130 18.06 21.54 -8.74
CA LEU A 130 17.12 22.62 -8.99
C LEU A 130 17.58 23.93 -8.33
N PHE A 131 18.07 23.87 -7.09
CA PHE A 131 18.59 25.07 -6.41
C PHE A 131 19.76 25.71 -7.16
N ALA A 132 20.66 24.90 -7.74
CA ALA A 132 21.75 25.41 -8.58
C ALA A 132 21.24 26.00 -9.91
N VAL A 133 20.21 25.42 -10.51
CA VAL A 133 19.60 25.93 -11.76
C VAL A 133 18.81 27.21 -11.52
N LEU A 134 18.14 27.31 -10.37
CA LEU A 134 17.25 28.41 -9.95
C LEU A 134 17.98 29.48 -9.11
N PHE A 135 19.30 29.58 -9.21
CA PHE A 135 20.11 30.51 -8.39
C PHE A 135 19.69 31.99 -8.55
N ASN A 136 19.08 32.36 -9.69
CA ASN A 136 18.61 33.72 -9.89
C ASN A 136 17.22 33.95 -9.31
N GLU A 137 16.38 32.93 -9.32
CA GLU A 137 14.98 32.90 -8.93
C GLU A 137 14.81 32.75 -7.41
N VAL A 138 15.66 31.93 -6.77
CA VAL A 138 15.65 31.69 -5.33
C VAL A 138 16.80 32.45 -4.67
N LYS A 139 16.47 33.37 -3.75
CA LYS A 139 17.48 34.10 -2.95
C LYS A 139 17.73 33.40 -1.63
N TYR A 140 18.98 33.09 -1.34
CA TYR A 140 19.36 32.54 -0.04
C TYR A 140 19.70 33.65 0.96
N VAL A 141 19.13 33.61 2.16
CA VAL A 141 19.37 34.59 3.22
C VAL A 141 19.77 33.92 4.53
N GLN A 142 20.66 34.57 5.27
CA GLN A 142 21.13 34.10 6.58
C GLN A 142 20.83 35.09 7.70
N THR A 143 20.58 36.36 7.37
CA THR A 143 20.36 37.42 8.37
C THR A 143 19.00 38.10 8.22
N PRO A 144 18.40 38.58 9.32
CA PRO A 144 17.16 39.36 9.26
C PRO A 144 17.29 40.62 8.40
N GLY A 145 18.48 41.24 8.35
CA GLY A 145 18.75 42.44 7.55
C GLY A 145 18.67 42.18 6.04
N GLU A 146 19.12 41.01 5.58
CA GLU A 146 18.98 40.58 4.18
C GLU A 146 17.50 40.40 3.81
N LEU A 147 16.73 39.71 4.65
CA LEU A 147 15.29 39.52 4.41
C LEU A 147 14.53 40.85 4.40
N GLN A 148 14.86 41.78 5.30
CA GLN A 148 14.27 43.12 5.30
C GLN A 148 14.60 43.91 4.02
N SER A 149 15.83 43.78 3.52
CA SER A 149 16.25 44.45 2.29
C SER A 149 15.51 43.91 1.08
N LEU A 150 15.36 42.58 0.98
CA LEU A 150 14.60 41.92 -0.08
C LEU A 150 13.11 42.27 -0.04
N THR A 151 12.47 42.18 1.13
CA THR A 151 11.05 42.54 1.28
C THR A 151 10.80 44.01 0.97
N LYS A 152 11.68 44.93 1.39
CA LYS A 152 11.59 46.35 1.03
C LYS A 152 11.72 46.59 -0.48
N ALA A 153 12.52 45.80 -1.18
CA ALA A 153 12.64 45.87 -2.64
C ALA A 153 11.42 45.29 -3.37
N ALA A 154 10.75 44.29 -2.77
CA ALA A 154 9.57 43.63 -3.31
C ALA A 154 8.26 44.44 -3.16
N LYS A 155 8.17 45.32 -2.15
CA LYS A 155 6.98 46.16 -1.88
C LYS A 155 6.47 46.89 -3.12
N GLY A 156 5.18 46.72 -3.42
CA GLY A 156 4.51 47.31 -4.57
C GLY A 156 4.90 46.71 -5.93
N ARG A 157 5.70 45.64 -5.95
CA ARG A 157 6.19 45.00 -7.18
C ARG A 157 5.80 43.52 -7.26
N THR A 158 6.19 42.74 -6.24
CA THR A 158 5.98 41.29 -6.21
C THR A 158 5.73 40.83 -4.78
N ASP A 159 5.01 39.73 -4.63
CA ASP A 159 4.92 39.00 -3.37
C ASP A 159 6.16 38.11 -3.20
N VAL A 160 6.46 37.79 -1.93
CA VAL A 160 7.67 37.04 -1.55
C VAL A 160 7.24 35.75 -0.89
N VAL A 161 7.76 34.63 -1.37
CA VAL A 161 7.59 33.32 -0.73
C VAL A 161 8.87 33.03 0.05
N PHE A 162 8.79 33.10 1.37
CA PHE A 162 9.89 32.80 2.26
C PHE A 162 9.78 31.37 2.79
N ALA A 163 10.82 30.58 2.62
CA ALA A 163 10.92 29.21 3.11
C ALA A 163 12.07 29.07 4.09
N HIS A 164 11.82 28.37 5.18
CA HIS A 164 12.84 27.88 6.09
C HIS A 164 12.93 26.36 6.02
N VAL A 165 14.15 25.84 5.96
CA VAL A 165 14.43 24.41 6.08
C VAL A 165 15.63 24.22 7.01
N GLN A 166 15.57 23.23 7.89
CA GLN A 166 16.65 22.97 8.85
C GLN A 166 17.94 22.55 8.16
N ALA A 167 17.84 21.82 7.05
CA ALA A 167 18.96 21.37 6.24
C ALA A 167 18.61 21.41 4.74
N LEU A 168 19.63 21.50 3.89
CA LEU A 168 19.45 21.39 2.44
C LEU A 168 19.46 19.91 2.03
N GLY A 169 18.58 19.57 1.11
CA GLY A 169 18.49 18.22 0.52
C GLY A 169 17.40 17.34 1.14
N ILE A 170 16.74 17.82 2.19
CA ILE A 170 15.56 17.16 2.77
C ILE A 170 14.33 17.30 1.84
N PRO A 171 13.29 16.46 1.99
CA PRO A 171 12.07 16.52 1.16
C PRO A 171 11.43 17.91 1.10
N GLU A 172 11.44 18.65 2.20
CA GLU A 172 10.92 20.01 2.29
C GLU A 172 11.72 21.00 1.43
N HIS A 173 13.05 20.84 1.38
CA HIS A 173 13.89 21.63 0.48
C HIS A 173 13.53 21.35 -0.98
N ARG A 174 13.30 20.08 -1.34
CA ARG A 174 12.85 19.69 -2.68
C ARG A 174 11.50 20.33 -3.02
N ALA A 175 10.50 20.24 -2.15
CA ALA A 175 9.17 20.81 -2.37
C ALA A 175 9.22 22.31 -2.68
N VAL A 176 10.07 23.07 -1.96
CA VAL A 176 10.26 24.50 -2.21
C VAL A 176 10.95 24.74 -3.55
N MET A 177 11.93 23.93 -3.95
CA MET A 177 12.62 24.08 -5.24
C MET A 177 11.70 23.75 -6.43
N GLU A 178 10.89 22.70 -6.33
CA GLU A 178 9.90 22.36 -7.34
C GLU A 178 8.85 23.47 -7.48
N ALA A 179 8.37 24.02 -6.35
CA ALA A 179 7.48 25.16 -6.36
C ALA A 179 8.14 26.42 -6.96
N ALA A 180 9.40 26.67 -6.65
CA ALA A 180 10.16 27.80 -7.22
C ALA A 180 10.39 27.64 -8.73
N PHE A 181 10.55 26.42 -9.22
CA PHE A 181 10.65 26.15 -10.65
C PHE A 181 9.37 26.58 -11.39
N VAL A 182 8.21 26.29 -10.81
CA VAL A 182 6.89 26.60 -11.40
C VAL A 182 6.47 28.06 -11.20
N TYR A 183 6.69 28.60 -10.00
CA TYR A 183 6.17 29.91 -9.58
C TYR A 183 7.24 31.01 -9.48
N GLY A 184 8.52 30.71 -9.71
CA GLY A 184 9.63 31.66 -9.54
C GLY A 184 9.59 32.89 -10.44
N THR A 185 8.80 32.86 -11.51
CA THR A 185 8.53 34.05 -12.34
C THR A 185 7.40 34.93 -11.80
N ARG A 186 6.54 34.38 -10.94
CA ARG A 186 5.39 35.08 -10.33
C ARG A 186 5.73 35.65 -8.97
N TYR A 187 6.52 34.92 -8.19
CA TYR A 187 6.89 35.25 -6.82
C TYR A 187 8.39 35.27 -6.64
N GLN A 188 8.87 36.14 -5.75
CA GLN A 188 10.27 36.10 -5.35
C GLN A 188 10.44 35.03 -4.25
N PHE A 189 11.07 33.92 -4.59
CA PHE A 189 11.39 32.88 -3.61
C PHE A 189 12.62 33.28 -2.78
N VAL A 190 12.55 33.04 -1.48
CA VAL A 190 13.62 33.28 -0.52
C VAL A 190 13.76 32.04 0.37
N LEU A 191 14.97 31.51 0.49
CA LEU A 191 15.28 30.31 1.28
C LEU A 191 16.24 30.67 2.42
N SER A 192 16.04 30.08 3.60
CA SER A 192 16.95 30.22 4.75
C SER A 192 17.09 28.91 5.52
N THR A 193 18.31 28.58 5.94
CA THR A 193 18.53 27.56 6.99
C THR A 193 18.85 28.18 8.36
N GLY A 194 18.90 29.51 8.44
CA GLY A 194 19.26 30.25 9.65
C GLY A 194 18.04 30.60 10.52
N GLY A 195 17.99 30.04 11.73
CA GLY A 195 16.91 30.32 12.70
C GLY A 195 16.87 31.76 13.24
N SER A 196 17.91 32.58 13.01
CA SER A 196 17.91 34.01 13.36
C SER A 196 16.87 34.81 12.57
N VAL A 197 16.60 34.41 11.32
CA VAL A 197 15.62 35.02 10.43
C VAL A 197 14.18 34.74 10.89
N LEU A 198 13.93 33.57 11.47
CA LEU A 198 12.61 33.17 11.97
C LEU A 198 12.06 34.09 13.06
N LYS A 199 12.93 34.65 13.91
CA LYS A 199 12.53 35.63 14.93
C LYS A 199 11.89 36.87 14.32
N PHE A 200 12.31 37.25 13.12
CA PHE A 200 11.75 38.40 12.40
C PHE A 200 10.33 38.12 11.86
N LEU A 201 9.96 36.84 11.70
CA LEU A 201 8.64 36.40 11.26
C LEU A 201 7.70 36.07 12.43
N GLY A 202 8.09 36.38 13.67
CA GLY A 202 7.25 36.18 14.86
C GLY A 202 7.26 34.74 15.41
N VAL A 203 8.18 33.89 14.96
CA VAL A 203 8.31 32.51 15.47
C VAL A 203 8.88 32.54 16.89
N LYS A 204 8.11 32.03 17.87
CA LYS A 204 8.46 32.02 19.30
C LYS A 204 9.63 31.09 19.61
N GLU A 205 9.67 29.91 19.01
CA GLU A 205 10.68 28.87 19.26
C GLU A 205 11.37 28.39 17.96
N PRO A 206 12.26 29.20 17.35
CA PRO A 206 12.93 28.87 16.09
C PRO A 206 13.71 27.54 16.09
N ARG A 207 14.09 27.04 17.26
CA ARG A 207 14.91 25.81 17.40
C ARG A 207 14.10 24.52 17.26
N LYS A 208 12.78 24.57 17.43
CA LYS A 208 11.90 23.39 17.29
C LYS A 208 11.32 23.25 15.89
N MET A 209 11.51 24.26 15.05
CA MET A 209 10.93 24.31 13.71
C MET A 209 11.87 23.65 12.71
N THR A 210 11.46 22.50 12.15
CA THR A 210 12.22 21.76 11.14
C THR A 210 12.13 22.43 9.77
N ALA A 211 10.94 22.88 9.39
CA ALA A 211 10.72 23.62 8.16
C ALA A 211 9.46 24.49 8.24
N GLY A 212 9.32 25.44 7.31
CA GLY A 212 8.05 26.12 7.09
C GLY A 212 8.08 27.16 5.99
N LEU A 213 6.89 27.56 5.56
CA LEU A 213 6.67 28.44 4.42
C LEU A 213 5.79 29.63 4.82
N TRP A 214 6.17 30.81 4.36
CA TRP A 214 5.41 32.04 4.55
C TRP A 214 5.24 32.75 3.22
N PHE A 215 4.02 33.18 2.96
CA PHE A 215 3.69 34.09 1.89
C PHE A 215 3.62 35.52 2.42
N LEU A 216 4.50 36.39 1.95
CA LEU A 216 4.54 37.80 2.32
C LEU A 216 3.83 38.61 1.24
N HIS A 217 2.69 39.20 1.59
CA HIS A 217 1.81 40.01 0.75
C HIS A 217 2.41 41.40 0.49
N CYS A 218 3.58 41.47 -0.11
CA CYS A 218 4.32 42.71 -0.36
C CYS A 218 3.82 43.49 -1.58
N LYS A 219 3.20 42.82 -2.56
CA LYS A 219 2.71 43.47 -3.80
C LYS A 219 1.62 44.50 -3.51
N MET A 220 0.77 44.24 -2.53
CA MET A 220 -0.32 45.14 -2.11
C MET A 220 0.12 46.29 -1.19
N VAL A 221 1.39 46.35 -0.78
CA VAL A 221 1.89 47.38 0.16
C VAL A 221 2.61 48.49 -0.61
N PRO A 222 1.99 49.68 -0.79
CA PRO A 222 2.58 50.77 -1.57
C PRO A 222 3.64 51.57 -0.79
N LYS A 223 3.53 51.64 0.55
CA LYS A 223 4.45 52.43 1.38
C LYS A 223 5.63 51.58 1.88
N LYS A 224 6.85 52.10 1.70
CA LYS A 224 8.08 51.41 2.12
C LYS A 224 8.21 51.22 3.64
N SER A 225 7.49 52.02 4.44
CA SER A 225 7.50 52.01 5.91
C SER A 225 6.62 50.93 6.56
N GLU A 226 5.61 50.42 5.86
CA GLU A 226 4.66 49.42 6.40
C GLU A 226 5.19 47.99 6.16
N SER A 227 5.09 47.08 7.13
CA SER A 227 5.52 45.68 6.98
C SER A 227 4.57 44.91 6.06
N CYS A 228 5.09 43.96 5.28
CA CYS A 228 4.23 43.06 4.51
C CYS A 228 3.49 42.13 5.47
N ARG A 229 2.18 41.95 5.25
CA ARG A 229 1.41 40.93 5.98
C ARG A 229 1.91 39.55 5.57
N SER A 230 2.06 38.63 6.53
CA SER A 230 2.48 37.26 6.27
C SER A 230 1.32 36.29 6.46
N THR A 231 1.24 35.30 5.59
CA THR A 231 0.40 34.12 5.73
C THR A 231 1.30 32.90 5.81
N THR A 232 1.12 32.05 6.82
CA THR A 232 1.96 30.87 7.05
C THR A 232 1.26 29.64 6.48
N LEU A 233 2.01 28.75 5.83
CA LEU A 233 1.55 27.40 5.57
C LEU A 233 1.48 26.65 6.90
N ARG A 234 0.27 26.30 7.35
CA ARG A 234 0.07 25.60 8.63
C ARG A 234 0.31 24.10 8.54
N LYS A 235 0.03 23.52 7.36
CA LYS A 235 0.25 22.10 7.06
C LYS A 235 1.73 21.76 6.87
N LEU A 236 2.05 20.46 6.93
CA LEU A 236 3.37 19.92 6.57
C LEU A 236 3.82 20.38 5.17
N MET A 237 5.10 20.71 5.03
CA MET A 237 5.66 21.32 3.81
C MET A 237 5.99 20.27 2.72
N THR A 238 4.98 19.53 2.26
CA THR A 238 5.04 18.59 1.13
C THR A 238 4.86 19.30 -0.21
N SER A 239 5.30 18.70 -1.34
CA SER A 239 5.13 19.29 -2.67
C SER A 239 3.66 19.61 -2.99
N LEU A 240 2.73 18.73 -2.59
CA LEU A 240 1.29 18.93 -2.77
C LEU A 240 0.77 20.10 -1.91
N ASN A 241 1.11 20.14 -0.62
CA ASN A 241 0.63 21.19 0.28
C ASN A 241 1.19 22.57 -0.11
N VAL A 242 2.46 22.65 -0.51
CA VAL A 242 3.06 23.88 -1.04
C VAL A 242 2.35 24.33 -2.31
N TYR A 243 2.06 23.40 -3.22
CA TYR A 243 1.32 23.71 -4.46
C TYR A 243 -0.10 24.23 -4.17
N ILE A 244 -0.87 23.53 -3.33
CA ILE A 244 -2.23 23.93 -2.93
C ILE A 244 -2.20 25.31 -2.25
N PHE A 245 -1.27 25.53 -1.33
CA PHE A 245 -1.11 26.81 -0.64
C PHE A 245 -0.84 27.97 -1.60
N LEU A 246 0.11 27.81 -2.53
CA LEU A 246 0.40 28.84 -3.53
C LEU A 246 -0.77 29.05 -4.50
N LYS A 247 -1.52 28.00 -4.86
CA LYS A 247 -2.76 28.15 -5.62
C LYS A 247 -3.82 28.94 -4.87
N LEU A 248 -4.00 28.70 -3.57
CA LEU A 248 -4.90 29.49 -2.73
C LEU A 248 -4.44 30.96 -2.62
N MET A 249 -3.14 31.24 -2.72
CA MET A 249 -2.63 32.63 -2.81
C MET A 249 -2.94 33.30 -4.16
N ASP A 250 -3.03 32.55 -5.25
CA ASP A 250 -3.47 33.05 -6.55
C ASP A 250 -4.98 33.37 -6.59
N MET A 251 -5.78 32.76 -5.71
CA MET A 251 -7.24 32.98 -5.64
C MET A 251 -7.59 34.35 -5.02
N PRO A 252 -8.75 34.95 -5.36
CA PRO A 252 -9.23 36.15 -4.68
C PRO A 252 -9.41 35.89 -3.17
N LEU A 253 -9.37 36.95 -2.36
CA LEU A 253 -9.53 36.82 -0.91
C LEU A 253 -10.92 36.24 -0.56
N VAL A 254 -11.97 36.79 -1.18
CA VAL A 254 -13.33 36.26 -1.13
C VAL A 254 -13.81 36.09 -2.57
N MET A 255 -14.36 34.94 -2.90
CA MET A 255 -14.97 34.68 -4.20
C MET A 255 -16.47 34.88 -4.10
N GLU A 256 -17.03 35.80 -4.89
CA GLU A 256 -18.48 36.02 -4.92
C GLU A 256 -19.13 35.28 -6.07
N VAL A 257 -20.19 34.53 -5.76
CA VAL A 257 -20.88 33.68 -6.73
C VAL A 257 -22.39 33.73 -6.53
N SER A 258 -23.13 33.57 -7.63
CA SER A 258 -24.59 33.45 -7.65
C SER A 258 -25.05 32.02 -7.97
N MET A 259 -24.15 31.04 -7.87
CA MET A 259 -24.40 29.61 -8.14
C MET A 259 -24.39 28.79 -6.85
N ASP A 260 -25.09 27.65 -6.88
CA ASP A 260 -25.21 26.76 -5.72
C ASP A 260 -23.83 26.17 -5.32
N PRO A 261 -23.59 25.89 -4.02
CA PRO A 261 -22.34 25.29 -3.55
C PRO A 261 -21.93 24.05 -4.35
N ASP A 262 -22.85 23.14 -4.66
CA ASP A 262 -22.57 21.94 -5.47
C ASP A 262 -22.05 22.26 -6.89
N GLU A 263 -22.51 23.34 -7.50
CA GLU A 263 -22.05 23.79 -8.82
C GLU A 263 -20.66 24.41 -8.73
N VAL A 264 -20.39 25.20 -7.69
CA VAL A 264 -19.06 25.76 -7.40
C VAL A 264 -18.05 24.64 -7.19
N VAL A 265 -18.43 23.61 -6.43
CA VAL A 265 -17.59 22.44 -6.15
C VAL A 265 -17.26 21.70 -7.45
N LYS A 266 -18.25 21.47 -8.32
CA LYS A 266 -18.00 20.87 -9.65
C LYS A 266 -17.07 21.72 -10.52
N ALA A 267 -17.21 23.04 -10.48
CA ALA A 267 -16.35 23.95 -11.24
C ALA A 267 -14.90 24.00 -10.70
N HIS A 268 -14.71 23.75 -9.40
CA HIS A 268 -13.41 23.77 -8.72
C HIS A 268 -12.91 22.37 -8.33
N GLN A 269 -13.55 21.32 -8.85
CA GLN A 269 -13.27 19.91 -8.54
C GLN A 269 -11.83 19.45 -8.84
N PRO A 270 -11.08 20.01 -9.82
CA PRO A 270 -9.74 19.48 -10.15
C PRO A 270 -8.67 19.65 -9.07
N LEU A 271 -8.92 20.43 -8.01
CA LEU A 271 -7.88 20.88 -7.09
C LEU A 271 -8.15 20.56 -5.60
N HIS A 272 -9.27 19.88 -5.29
CA HIS A 272 -9.64 19.46 -3.92
C HIS A 272 -9.44 20.54 -2.83
N PHE A 273 -9.72 21.80 -3.16
CA PHE A 273 -9.56 22.88 -2.19
C PHE A 273 -10.60 22.75 -1.07
N PRO A 274 -10.22 22.96 0.20
CA PRO A 274 -11.19 23.17 1.26
C PRO A 274 -11.98 24.46 0.97
N LEU A 275 -13.30 24.36 0.99
CA LEU A 275 -14.21 25.46 0.66
C LEU A 275 -15.07 25.82 1.87
N LEU A 276 -15.19 27.11 2.17
CA LEU A 276 -16.17 27.66 3.11
C LEU A 276 -17.12 28.56 2.34
N PHE A 277 -18.38 28.17 2.28
CA PHE A 277 -19.47 28.95 1.72
C PHE A 277 -20.15 29.75 2.83
N LEU A 278 -20.22 31.07 2.67
CA LEU A 278 -21.00 31.96 3.50
C LEU A 278 -22.20 32.47 2.69
N PHE A 279 -23.38 32.43 3.27
CA PHE A 279 -24.60 32.83 2.59
C PHE A 279 -24.97 34.27 2.92
N THR A 280 -25.32 35.03 1.89
CA THR A 280 -25.69 36.45 2.02
C THR A 280 -27.00 36.76 1.31
N HIS A 281 -27.70 37.77 1.81
CA HIS A 281 -28.84 38.37 1.17
C HIS A 281 -28.48 39.73 0.59
N ARG A 282 -29.24 40.19 -0.41
CA ARG A 282 -29.03 41.49 -1.05
C ARG A 282 -29.07 42.66 -0.05
N GLU A 283 -29.83 42.53 1.02
CA GLU A 283 -29.94 43.55 2.08
C GLU A 283 -28.72 43.58 3.02
N THR A 284 -28.08 42.43 3.27
CA THR A 284 -26.95 42.29 4.21
C THR A 284 -25.58 42.19 3.53
N LEU A 285 -25.55 42.17 2.20
CA LEU A 285 -24.36 41.95 1.37
C LEU A 285 -23.10 42.68 1.83
N GLN A 286 -23.19 43.97 2.18
CA GLN A 286 -22.00 44.75 2.58
C GLN A 286 -21.46 44.33 3.95
N LEU A 287 -22.34 43.99 4.90
CA LEU A 287 -21.95 43.51 6.23
C LEU A 287 -21.37 42.10 6.12
N ASP A 288 -22.00 41.24 5.33
CA ASP A 288 -21.57 39.86 5.11
C ASP A 288 -20.25 39.81 4.35
N ARG A 289 -20.04 40.70 3.37
CA ARG A 289 -18.75 40.85 2.66
C ARG A 289 -17.64 41.23 3.63
N ASN A 290 -17.87 42.22 4.51
CA ASN A 290 -16.86 42.61 5.51
C ASN A 290 -16.53 41.45 6.48
N LEU A 291 -17.54 40.66 6.87
CA LEU A 291 -17.35 39.46 7.69
C LEU A 291 -16.56 38.38 6.93
N ALA A 292 -16.94 38.11 5.68
CA ALA A 292 -16.27 37.15 4.81
C ALA A 292 -14.81 37.52 4.57
N GLU A 293 -14.49 38.80 4.36
CA GLU A 293 -13.11 39.29 4.23
C GLU A 293 -12.32 39.07 5.53
N SER A 294 -12.92 39.31 6.69
CA SER A 294 -12.29 39.07 8.00
C SER A 294 -11.98 37.58 8.22
N VAL A 295 -12.93 36.71 7.91
CA VAL A 295 -12.78 35.24 7.98
C VAL A 295 -11.74 34.75 6.97
N ALA A 296 -11.84 35.19 5.72
CA ALA A 296 -10.92 34.83 4.64
C ALA A 296 -9.47 35.20 4.93
N TRP A 297 -9.25 36.33 5.60
CA TRP A 297 -7.91 36.73 6.03
C TRP A 297 -7.31 35.82 7.10
N LYS A 298 -8.12 35.16 7.92
CA LYS A 298 -7.69 34.20 8.93
C LYS A 298 -7.51 32.79 8.34
N LEU A 299 -8.35 32.42 7.37
CA LEU A 299 -8.29 31.14 6.64
C LEU A 299 -7.41 31.18 5.37
N ARG A 300 -6.74 32.30 5.09
CA ARG A 300 -5.96 32.48 3.86
C ARG A 300 -4.87 31.41 3.80
N GLY A 301 -4.88 30.60 2.74
CA GLY A 301 -3.93 29.49 2.55
C GLY A 301 -4.41 28.15 3.07
N ASP A 302 -5.49 28.12 3.85
CA ASP A 302 -6.07 26.90 4.42
C ASP A 302 -7.40 26.53 3.74
N ALA A 303 -8.23 27.53 3.43
CA ALA A 303 -9.49 27.35 2.72
C ALA A 303 -9.82 28.54 1.81
N LEU A 304 -10.61 28.31 0.76
CA LEU A 304 -11.19 29.36 -0.07
C LEU A 304 -12.56 29.76 0.49
N VAL A 305 -12.72 31.05 0.80
CA VAL A 305 -13.99 31.60 1.26
C VAL A 305 -14.81 32.08 0.07
N VAL A 306 -16.02 31.54 -0.05
CA VAL A 306 -16.96 31.80 -1.13
C VAL A 306 -18.22 32.46 -0.54
N LEU A 307 -18.56 33.65 -1.01
CA LEU A 307 -19.77 34.36 -0.64
C LEU A 307 -20.87 34.08 -1.68
N VAL A 308 -21.92 33.39 -1.26
CA VAL A 308 -23.02 32.96 -2.14
C VAL A 308 -24.24 33.84 -1.90
N ASN A 309 -24.71 34.49 -2.97
CA ASN A 309 -25.94 35.28 -2.93
C ASN A 309 -27.17 34.36 -2.98
N ARG A 310 -27.93 34.31 -1.87
CA ARG A 310 -29.12 33.46 -1.76
C ARG A 310 -30.25 33.89 -2.67
N ASP A 311 -30.39 35.18 -2.91
CA ASP A 311 -31.51 35.75 -3.67
C ASP A 311 -31.38 35.48 -5.18
N GLU A 312 -30.18 35.14 -5.65
CA GLU A 312 -29.86 34.88 -7.05
C GLU A 312 -29.60 33.40 -7.36
N SER A 313 -29.58 32.54 -6.34
CA SER A 313 -29.31 31.11 -6.54
C SER A 313 -30.49 30.39 -7.19
N LYS A 314 -30.20 29.46 -8.11
CA LYS A 314 -31.23 28.74 -8.89
C LYS A 314 -32.00 27.70 -8.07
N ARG A 315 -31.39 27.11 -7.04
CA ARG A 315 -32.07 26.20 -6.09
C ARG A 315 -32.35 26.92 -4.76
N ARG A 316 -33.39 26.46 -4.07
CA ARG A 316 -33.68 26.90 -2.69
C ARG A 316 -32.63 26.30 -1.75
N LEU A 317 -31.63 27.10 -1.38
CA LEU A 317 -30.68 26.76 -0.32
C LEU A 317 -31.44 26.64 1.02
N PRO A 318 -31.04 25.71 1.93
CA PRO A 318 -31.67 25.55 3.24
C PRO A 318 -31.77 26.90 3.99
N GLU A 319 -32.95 27.21 4.56
CA GLU A 319 -33.20 28.49 5.25
C GLU A 319 -32.70 28.54 6.69
N ASP A 320 -32.51 27.38 7.28
CA ASP A 320 -32.02 27.15 8.63
C ASP A 320 -30.49 27.27 8.77
N HIS A 321 -29.77 27.32 7.65
CA HIS A 321 -28.30 27.35 7.61
C HIS A 321 -27.79 28.64 6.98
N ASN A 322 -26.70 29.20 7.54
CA ASN A 322 -26.06 30.43 7.05
C ASN A 322 -24.68 30.16 6.41
N ALA A 323 -24.19 28.93 6.47
CA ALA A 323 -22.94 28.52 5.85
C ALA A 323 -22.97 27.07 5.40
N ALA A 324 -22.01 26.73 4.54
CA ALA A 324 -21.72 25.36 4.16
C ALA A 324 -20.21 25.18 3.94
N PHE A 325 -19.71 23.96 3.95
CA PHE A 325 -18.28 23.70 3.81
C PHE A 325 -17.97 22.34 3.19
N ILE A 326 -16.74 22.22 2.71
CA ILE A 326 -16.09 20.98 2.32
C ILE A 326 -14.73 20.90 3.00
N LEU A 327 -14.47 19.78 3.68
CA LEU A 327 -13.19 19.49 4.30
C LEU A 327 -12.18 18.93 3.29
N PRO A 328 -10.86 19.02 3.60
CA PRO A 328 -9.83 18.43 2.75
C PRO A 328 -10.12 16.94 2.49
N GLY A 329 -10.10 16.52 1.21
CA GLY A 329 -10.30 15.11 0.81
C GLY A 329 -11.76 14.64 0.68
N GLU A 330 -12.75 15.42 1.13
CA GLU A 330 -14.17 15.10 0.92
C GLU A 330 -14.65 15.62 -0.43
N VAL A 331 -15.34 14.79 -1.22
CA VAL A 331 -15.82 15.19 -2.56
C VAL A 331 -17.29 15.65 -2.50
N LEU A 332 -18.16 14.87 -1.85
CA LEU A 332 -19.59 15.15 -1.64
C LEU A 332 -20.12 14.29 -0.48
N PRO A 333 -21.22 14.68 0.21
CA PRO A 333 -22.02 15.90 0.00
C PRO A 333 -21.49 17.14 0.74
N VAL A 334 -21.81 18.33 0.21
CA VAL A 334 -21.59 19.61 0.90
C VAL A 334 -22.30 19.60 2.25
N LYS A 335 -21.57 19.89 3.33
CA LYS A 335 -22.11 19.93 4.69
C LYS A 335 -22.61 21.34 5.00
N TYR A 336 -23.86 21.45 5.44
CA TYR A 336 -24.47 22.72 5.83
C TYR A 336 -24.38 22.90 7.35
N LEU A 337 -24.12 24.11 7.80
CA LEU A 337 -24.09 24.45 9.23
C LEU A 337 -24.62 25.86 9.50
N THR A 338 -24.92 26.12 10.77
CA THR A 338 -25.33 27.43 11.26
C THR A 338 -24.26 28.00 12.17
N LEU A 339 -23.38 28.81 11.59
CA LEU A 339 -22.32 29.52 12.30
C LEU A 339 -22.90 30.60 13.19
N LYS A 340 -22.54 30.58 14.49
CA LYS A 340 -22.93 31.64 15.44
C LYS A 340 -21.97 32.82 15.41
N ASN A 341 -20.71 32.58 15.07
CA ASN A 341 -19.67 33.59 14.99
C ASN A 341 -18.60 33.20 13.95
N ALA A 342 -17.70 34.13 13.66
CA ALA A 342 -16.60 33.91 12.73
C ALA A 342 -15.59 32.89 13.26
N GLU A 343 -15.41 32.82 14.58
CA GLU A 343 -14.48 31.93 15.28
C GLU A 343 -14.79 30.46 15.05
N GLU A 344 -16.07 30.07 15.06
CA GLU A 344 -16.53 28.71 14.78
C GLU A 344 -16.14 28.26 13.37
N ALA A 345 -16.22 29.18 12.38
CA ALA A 345 -15.79 28.89 11.01
C ALA A 345 -14.29 28.63 10.90
N ILE A 346 -13.49 29.34 11.70
CA ILE A 346 -12.04 29.21 11.71
C ILE A 346 -11.64 27.89 12.38
N TYR A 347 -12.29 27.58 13.50
CA TYR A 347 -12.05 26.36 14.28
C TYR A 347 -12.28 25.09 13.45
N LEU A 348 -13.29 25.06 12.57
CA LEU A 348 -13.54 23.92 11.67
C LEU A 348 -12.35 23.54 10.79
N PHE A 349 -11.51 24.52 10.43
CA PHE A 349 -10.31 24.28 9.62
C PHE A 349 -9.02 24.25 10.45
N GLU A 350 -9.08 24.55 11.76
CA GLU A 350 -7.96 24.47 12.72
C GLU A 350 -7.99 23.19 13.59
N GLU A 351 -9.15 22.65 13.96
CA GLU A 351 -9.30 21.55 14.95
C GLU A 351 -8.87 20.17 14.42
N ASN A 352 -8.82 20.00 13.09
CA ASN A 352 -8.17 18.83 12.47
C ASN A 352 -6.63 18.83 12.63
N GLU A 353 -6.02 19.88 13.21
CA GLU A 353 -4.59 19.90 13.53
C GLU A 353 -4.29 19.27 14.91
N THR A 354 -5.17 19.37 15.91
CA THR A 354 -4.85 18.92 17.28
C THR A 354 -4.92 17.41 17.50
N ALA A 355 -5.63 16.68 16.64
CA ALA A 355 -5.58 15.21 16.62
C ALA A 355 -4.34 14.68 15.88
N VAL A 356 -3.61 15.55 15.16
CA VAL A 356 -2.46 15.18 14.33
C VAL A 356 -1.14 15.59 15.01
N LEU A 357 -1.09 16.74 15.70
CA LEU A 357 0.15 17.31 16.22
C LEU A 357 0.77 16.63 17.47
N GLU A 358 0.11 15.65 18.09
CA GLU A 358 0.75 14.82 19.14
C GLU A 358 1.25 13.45 18.62
N ASP A 359 1.00 13.12 17.35
CA ASP A 359 1.44 11.86 16.72
C ASP A 359 2.55 12.07 15.65
N GLU A 360 2.92 13.32 15.36
CA GLU A 360 3.91 13.69 14.32
C GLU A 360 5.39 13.54 14.76
N THR A 361 5.76 12.44 15.41
CA THR A 361 7.18 12.02 15.44
C THR A 361 7.50 10.75 14.66
N LYS A 362 6.54 10.16 13.93
CA LYS A 362 6.85 9.11 12.94
C LYS A 362 6.08 9.26 11.63
N ASP A 363 6.79 9.87 10.69
CA ASP A 363 6.58 9.94 9.24
C ASP A 363 5.98 8.66 8.62
N TYR A 364 4.66 8.63 8.38
CA TYR A 364 3.99 7.67 7.46
C TYR A 364 2.78 8.25 6.72
N SER A 365 2.34 9.48 7.02
CA SER A 365 1.14 10.08 6.39
C SER A 365 1.29 10.34 4.89
N SER A 366 2.51 10.44 4.36
CA SER A 366 2.73 10.63 2.91
C SER A 366 2.62 9.34 2.09
N VAL A 367 2.54 8.17 2.74
CA VAL A 367 2.40 6.85 2.09
C VAL A 367 0.93 6.40 2.02
N LEU A 368 0.06 6.98 2.86
CA LEU A 368 -1.35 6.60 2.97
C LEU A 368 -2.21 6.97 1.74
N ASP A 369 -1.84 8.01 0.99
CA ASP A 369 -2.55 8.41 -0.24
C ASP A 369 -2.11 7.60 -1.50
N ILE A 370 -1.27 6.57 -1.35
CA ILE A 370 -0.67 5.79 -2.48
C ILE A 370 -0.87 4.27 -2.32
N LEU A 371 -1.73 3.81 -1.40
CA LEU A 371 -2.00 2.37 -1.27
C LEU A 371 -3.21 1.97 -2.12
N ASP A 372 -2.95 1.28 -3.23
CA ASP A 372 -3.97 0.64 -4.10
C ASP A 372 -4.75 -0.48 -3.39
N ASP A 373 -4.40 -0.80 -2.14
CA ASP A 373 -5.01 -1.84 -1.31
C ASP A 373 -5.84 -1.19 -0.19
N GLU A 374 -7.17 -1.26 -0.33
CA GLU A 374 -8.15 -0.75 0.65
C GLU A 374 -7.97 -1.39 2.04
N VAL A 375 -7.50 -2.63 2.11
CA VAL A 375 -7.22 -3.33 3.38
C VAL A 375 -5.96 -2.75 4.01
N ALA A 376 -4.91 -2.51 3.23
CA ALA A 376 -3.71 -1.85 3.74
C ALA A 376 -4.01 -0.42 4.20
N GLU A 377 -4.74 0.38 3.41
CA GLU A 377 -5.14 1.75 3.76
C GLU A 377 -5.91 1.79 5.08
N SER A 378 -6.94 0.93 5.21
CA SER A 378 -7.74 0.85 6.44
C SER A 378 -6.90 0.46 7.65
N VAL A 379 -6.00 -0.51 7.52
CA VAL A 379 -5.08 -0.90 8.60
C VAL A 379 -4.19 0.26 9.05
N TYR A 380 -3.69 1.07 8.12
CA TYR A 380 -2.86 2.23 8.46
C TYR A 380 -3.68 3.40 9.02
N ARG A 381 -4.92 3.57 8.58
CA ARG A 381 -5.86 4.60 9.06
C ARG A 381 -6.41 4.30 10.44
N GLU A 382 -6.63 3.03 10.77
CA GLU A 382 -7.18 2.57 12.06
C GLU A 382 -6.13 2.42 13.17
N ARG A 383 -4.86 2.82 12.94
CA ARG A 383 -3.75 2.78 13.92
C ARG A 383 -3.99 3.52 15.23
N SER A 384 -5.12 4.20 15.39
CA SER A 384 -5.47 5.06 16.52
C SER A 384 -5.90 4.31 17.78
N ILE A 385 -5.12 3.35 18.29
CA ILE A 385 -5.21 2.94 19.71
C ILE A 385 -3.80 2.71 20.28
N ASN A 386 -3.42 3.63 21.17
CA ASN A 386 -2.24 3.63 22.03
C ASN A 386 -2.13 2.36 22.92
N LEU A 387 -1.79 1.21 22.34
CA LEU A 387 -1.50 -0.06 23.03
C LEU A 387 0.01 -0.30 23.22
N GLU A 388 0.86 0.55 22.62
CA GLU A 388 2.33 0.50 22.74
C GLU A 388 2.84 0.56 24.19
N SER A 389 2.01 0.99 25.15
CA SER A 389 2.41 1.18 26.55
C SER A 389 2.74 -0.12 27.32
N TYR A 390 2.23 -1.28 26.88
CA TYR A 390 2.24 -2.51 27.71
C TYR A 390 3.25 -3.58 27.27
N VAL A 391 3.76 -3.51 26.05
CA VAL A 391 4.70 -4.50 25.51
C VAL A 391 6.05 -3.83 25.23
N PRO A 392 7.15 -4.30 25.84
CA PRO A 392 8.47 -3.69 25.65
C PRO A 392 8.97 -3.86 24.20
N ASN A 393 9.41 -2.73 23.62
CA ASN A 393 10.20 -2.72 22.39
C ASN A 393 11.66 -3.08 22.70
N LEU A 394 12.14 -4.16 22.10
CA LEU A 394 13.52 -4.61 22.16
C LEU A 394 14.38 -3.92 21.11
N THR A 395 15.67 -3.89 21.40
CA THR A 395 16.76 -3.33 20.62
C THR A 395 17.88 -4.36 20.53
N ALA A 396 18.88 -4.12 19.68
CA ALA A 396 20.05 -5.00 19.62
C ALA A 396 20.77 -5.19 20.96
N GLN A 397 20.67 -4.22 21.88
CA GLN A 397 21.39 -4.25 23.16
C GLN A 397 20.69 -5.11 24.23
N ASN A 398 19.35 -5.10 24.27
CA ASN A 398 18.58 -5.79 25.32
C ASN A 398 17.93 -7.09 24.83
N PHE A 399 17.98 -7.39 23.53
CA PHE A 399 17.36 -8.58 22.96
C PHE A 399 17.89 -9.88 23.59
N THR A 400 19.22 -10.03 23.67
CA THR A 400 19.84 -11.25 24.22
C THR A 400 19.50 -11.46 25.69
N ASP A 401 19.48 -10.37 26.48
CA ASP A 401 19.12 -10.44 27.89
C ASP A 401 17.64 -10.83 28.05
N ALA A 402 16.74 -10.19 27.29
CA ALA A 402 15.30 -10.45 27.35
C ALA A 402 14.91 -11.90 27.00
N ILE A 403 15.60 -12.55 26.05
CA ILE A 403 15.34 -13.96 25.72
C ILE A 403 16.01 -14.94 26.69
N SER A 404 16.96 -14.48 27.53
CA SER A 404 17.69 -15.31 28.49
C SER A 404 17.10 -15.26 29.91
N GLU A 405 16.51 -14.13 30.30
CA GLU A 405 15.92 -13.91 31.63
C GLU A 405 14.52 -14.53 31.78
N GLY A 406 13.74 -14.56 30.70
CA GLY A 406 12.36 -15.04 30.71
C GLY A 406 12.24 -16.56 30.66
N ARG A 407 11.23 -17.12 31.35
CA ARG A 407 10.90 -18.55 31.26
C ARG A 407 10.31 -18.89 29.89
N HIS A 408 9.39 -18.06 29.41
CA HIS A 408 8.86 -18.05 28.06
C HIS A 408 8.81 -16.61 27.54
N THR A 409 9.72 -16.23 26.64
CA THR A 409 9.73 -14.91 25.99
C THR A 409 9.18 -15.05 24.58
N VAL A 410 8.08 -14.37 24.27
CA VAL A 410 7.47 -14.33 22.94
C VAL A 410 7.85 -13.00 22.31
N VAL A 411 8.48 -13.03 21.13
CA VAL A 411 8.96 -11.83 20.44
C VAL A 411 8.28 -11.72 19.08
N LEU A 412 7.63 -10.58 18.85
CA LEU A 412 7.11 -10.18 17.55
C LEU A 412 8.18 -9.38 16.78
N PHE A 413 8.64 -9.92 15.66
CA PHE A 413 9.48 -9.27 14.66
C PHE A 413 8.57 -8.66 13.60
N TYR A 414 8.57 -7.35 13.48
CA TYR A 414 7.63 -6.62 12.63
C TYR A 414 8.32 -5.48 11.87
N ASN A 415 7.68 -5.01 10.80
CA ASN A 415 8.05 -3.77 10.12
C ASN A 415 6.91 -2.75 10.21
N THR A 416 7.27 -1.49 10.36
CA THR A 416 6.31 -0.38 10.46
C THR A 416 5.63 -0.03 9.15
N TRP A 417 6.15 -0.47 8.00
CA TRP A 417 5.57 -0.26 6.67
C TRP A 417 4.94 -1.53 6.07
N ASP A 418 4.82 -2.60 6.85
CA ASP A 418 4.16 -3.84 6.40
C ASP A 418 2.73 -3.90 6.97
N ALA A 419 1.71 -3.92 6.10
CA ALA A 419 0.32 -3.79 6.54
C ALA A 419 -0.10 -4.97 7.44
N VAL A 420 0.34 -6.18 7.08
CA VAL A 420 0.05 -7.41 7.84
C VAL A 420 0.65 -7.34 9.25
N SER A 421 1.89 -6.86 9.37
CA SER A 421 2.57 -6.63 10.65
C SER A 421 1.78 -5.69 11.55
N MET A 422 1.23 -4.63 10.97
CA MET A 422 0.53 -3.60 11.72
C MET A 422 -0.87 -4.04 12.13
N ALA A 423 -1.60 -4.73 11.24
CA ALA A 423 -2.87 -5.35 11.57
C ALA A 423 -2.72 -6.36 12.71
N PHE A 424 -1.71 -7.23 12.62
CA PHE A 424 -1.48 -8.27 13.63
C PHE A 424 -1.02 -7.71 14.98
N MET A 425 -0.39 -6.53 15.00
CA MET A 425 0.08 -5.90 16.23
C MET A 425 -1.04 -5.70 17.26
N GLN A 426 -2.25 -5.36 16.81
CA GLN A 426 -3.41 -5.25 17.70
C GLN A 426 -3.73 -6.59 18.38
N SER A 427 -3.83 -7.67 17.61
CA SER A 427 -4.07 -9.01 18.16
C SER A 427 -2.96 -9.48 19.09
N TYR A 428 -1.71 -9.09 18.79
CA TYR A 428 -0.56 -9.38 19.64
C TYR A 428 -0.67 -8.68 21.00
N PHE A 429 -1.07 -7.41 21.01
CA PHE A 429 -1.28 -6.65 22.25
C PHE A 429 -2.48 -7.14 23.06
N GLU A 430 -3.59 -7.49 22.42
CA GLU A 430 -4.71 -8.14 23.10
C GLU A 430 -4.27 -9.46 23.75
N THR A 431 -3.43 -10.24 23.08
CA THR A 431 -2.85 -11.47 23.65
C THR A 431 -1.98 -11.17 24.86
N ALA A 432 -1.19 -10.09 24.83
CA ALA A 432 -0.40 -9.63 25.96
C ALA A 432 -1.30 -9.26 27.16
N LEU A 433 -2.42 -8.58 26.91
CA LEU A 433 -3.40 -8.23 27.95
C LEU A 433 -4.02 -9.48 28.59
N LEU A 434 -4.37 -10.50 27.80
CA LEU A 434 -4.89 -11.78 28.29
C LEU A 434 -3.86 -12.58 29.11
N LEU A 435 -2.57 -12.29 28.91
CA LEU A 435 -1.45 -12.95 29.59
C LEU A 435 -0.79 -12.11 30.68
N ARG A 436 -1.32 -10.90 30.98
CA ARG A 436 -0.72 -9.98 31.96
C ARG A 436 -0.53 -10.58 33.36
N ASP A 437 -1.41 -11.50 33.75
CA ASP A 437 -1.39 -12.15 35.07
C ASP A 437 -0.47 -13.39 35.08
N ALA A 438 0.09 -13.78 33.94
CA ALA A 438 1.03 -14.89 33.82
C ALA A 438 2.46 -14.40 34.05
N THR A 439 3.03 -14.73 35.21
CA THR A 439 4.39 -14.31 35.59
C THR A 439 5.51 -15.07 34.87
N ASP A 440 5.19 -16.17 34.19
CA ASP A 440 6.12 -17.02 33.46
C ASP A 440 6.22 -16.71 31.96
N VAL A 441 5.43 -15.74 31.46
CA VAL A 441 5.39 -15.36 30.06
C VAL A 441 5.69 -13.88 29.90
N THR A 442 6.58 -13.54 28.98
CA THR A 442 6.88 -12.15 28.63
C THR A 442 6.67 -11.96 27.13
N LEU A 443 5.84 -11.00 26.76
CA LEU A 443 5.68 -10.60 25.36
C LEU A 443 6.56 -9.39 25.11
N ALA A 444 7.23 -9.36 23.97
CA ALA A 444 8.07 -8.25 23.53
C ALA A 444 7.95 -8.07 22.01
N CYS A 445 8.40 -6.94 21.49
CA CYS A 445 8.39 -6.66 20.05
C CYS A 445 9.73 -6.08 19.61
N ILE A 446 10.10 -6.25 18.34
CA ILE A 446 11.31 -5.68 17.75
C ILE A 446 11.00 -5.18 16.34
N ASN A 447 11.31 -3.90 16.11
CA ASN A 447 11.16 -3.28 14.80
C ASN A 447 12.34 -3.67 13.92
N CYS A 448 12.09 -4.45 12.87
CA CYS A 448 13.12 -4.94 11.95
C CYS A 448 13.57 -3.89 10.93
N ALA A 449 12.85 -2.77 10.81
CA ALA A 449 13.32 -1.58 10.12
C ALA A 449 14.52 -0.94 10.85
N ASP A 450 14.47 -0.91 12.18
CA ASP A 450 15.52 -0.29 13.02
C ASP A 450 16.64 -1.29 13.36
N TRP A 451 16.30 -2.58 13.50
CA TRP A 451 17.21 -3.62 14.01
C TRP A 451 17.36 -4.80 13.03
N THR A 452 17.62 -4.50 11.76
CA THR A 452 17.70 -5.50 10.68
C THR A 452 18.69 -6.63 10.97
N GLU A 453 19.83 -6.35 11.59
CA GLU A 453 20.85 -7.35 11.92
C GLU A 453 20.32 -8.42 12.91
N VAL A 454 19.55 -8.00 13.92
CA VAL A 454 18.94 -8.91 14.90
C VAL A 454 17.92 -9.80 14.19
N CYS A 455 17.06 -9.21 13.36
CA CYS A 455 16.03 -9.94 12.63
C CYS A 455 16.62 -10.95 11.64
N MET A 456 17.67 -10.57 10.90
CA MET A 456 18.40 -11.48 10.02
C MET A 456 19.05 -12.64 10.80
N SER A 457 19.61 -12.38 11.99
CA SER A 457 20.21 -13.43 12.83
C SER A 457 19.19 -14.47 13.31
N GLN A 458 17.92 -14.07 13.45
CA GLN A 458 16.80 -14.94 13.83
C GLN A 458 16.04 -15.51 12.62
N ASN A 459 16.56 -15.34 11.40
CA ASN A 459 15.96 -15.79 10.14
C ASN A 459 14.57 -15.19 9.85
N ALA A 460 14.28 -14.00 10.37
CA ALA A 460 13.05 -13.26 10.10
C ALA A 460 13.17 -12.50 8.76
N THR A 461 12.73 -13.14 7.68
CA THR A 461 12.81 -12.62 6.29
C THR A 461 11.47 -12.23 5.68
N GLN A 462 10.37 -12.65 6.31
CA GLN A 462 8.99 -12.32 5.97
C GLN A 462 8.34 -11.74 7.23
N PHE A 463 7.44 -10.77 7.13
CA PHE A 463 6.87 -10.11 8.30
C PHE A 463 5.34 -10.22 8.29
N PRO A 464 4.71 -10.30 9.47
CA PRO A 464 5.32 -10.43 10.80
C PRO A 464 5.85 -11.85 11.07
N VAL A 465 6.85 -11.98 11.97
CA VAL A 465 7.27 -13.27 12.55
C VAL A 465 7.10 -13.23 14.05
N VAL A 466 6.50 -14.26 14.63
CA VAL A 466 6.49 -14.46 16.08
C VAL A 466 7.37 -15.65 16.44
N ILE A 467 8.31 -15.46 17.36
CA ILE A 467 9.19 -16.51 17.85
C ILE A 467 9.06 -16.60 19.37
N LEU A 468 8.86 -17.82 19.87
CA LEU A 468 8.83 -18.13 21.28
C LEU A 468 10.18 -18.72 21.70
N TYR A 469 10.83 -18.06 22.65
CA TYR A 469 12.05 -18.48 23.31
C TYR A 469 11.69 -19.07 24.66
N SER A 470 12.17 -20.27 24.96
CA SER A 470 12.00 -20.89 26.27
C SER A 470 13.35 -21.28 26.84
N PHE A 471 13.47 -21.19 28.15
CA PHE A 471 14.69 -21.64 28.83
C PHE A 471 14.97 -23.10 28.46
N SER A 472 16.17 -23.39 27.94
CA SER A 472 16.64 -24.73 27.53
C SER A 472 15.92 -25.42 26.37
N GLU A 473 15.06 -24.72 25.61
CA GLU A 473 14.46 -25.23 24.37
C GLU A 473 14.92 -24.42 23.15
N MET A 474 14.88 -25.04 21.96
CA MET A 474 15.13 -24.32 20.72
C MET A 474 14.03 -23.28 20.46
N PRO A 475 14.37 -22.08 19.92
CA PRO A 475 13.37 -21.09 19.55
C PRO A 475 12.34 -21.67 18.58
N GLN A 476 11.07 -21.43 18.85
CA GLN A 476 9.97 -21.96 18.04
C GLN A 476 9.24 -20.82 17.34
N GLN A 477 9.24 -20.84 16.01
CA GLN A 477 8.42 -19.94 15.21
C GLN A 477 6.95 -20.35 15.31
N TYR A 478 6.09 -19.35 15.48
CA TYR A 478 4.64 -19.49 15.40
C TYR A 478 4.20 -19.51 13.93
N CYS A 479 3.53 -20.58 13.52
CA CYS A 479 3.02 -20.77 12.16
C CYS A 479 1.49 -20.81 12.10
N GLY A 480 0.82 -20.45 13.21
CA GLY A 480 -0.63 -20.40 13.28
C GLY A 480 -1.20 -19.10 12.70
N MET A 481 -2.52 -18.97 12.77
CA MET A 481 -3.22 -17.79 12.26
C MET A 481 -2.84 -16.53 13.05
N LEU A 482 -2.67 -15.41 12.34
CA LEU A 482 -2.34 -14.11 12.93
C LEU A 482 -3.57 -13.48 13.62
N GLY A 483 -3.95 -14.00 14.79
CA GLY A 483 -5.07 -13.47 15.58
C GLY A 483 -4.95 -13.81 17.07
N THR A 484 -5.68 -13.06 17.90
CA THR A 484 -5.59 -13.07 19.37
C THR A 484 -5.78 -14.46 19.96
N GLU A 485 -6.91 -15.11 19.66
CA GLU A 485 -7.25 -16.44 20.21
C GLU A 485 -6.24 -17.52 19.80
N SER A 486 -5.78 -17.48 18.55
CA SER A 486 -4.85 -18.50 18.03
C SER A 486 -3.47 -18.36 18.66
N LEU A 487 -2.95 -17.14 18.79
CA LEU A 487 -1.67 -16.87 19.44
C LEU A 487 -1.76 -17.17 20.94
N TYR A 488 -2.82 -16.72 21.61
CA TYR A 488 -3.06 -17.00 23.02
C TYR A 488 -3.09 -18.51 23.30
N ARG A 489 -3.87 -19.27 22.51
CA ARG A 489 -3.92 -20.74 22.57
C ARG A 489 -2.55 -21.37 22.39
N PHE A 490 -1.79 -20.96 21.39
CA PHE A 490 -0.44 -21.47 21.14
C PHE A 490 0.47 -21.26 22.36
N ILE A 491 0.51 -20.06 22.93
CA ILE A 491 1.32 -19.75 24.10
C ILE A 491 0.90 -20.61 25.30
N ARG A 492 -0.42 -20.78 25.53
CA ARG A 492 -0.95 -21.63 26.61
C ARG A 492 -0.54 -23.09 26.43
N LEU A 493 -0.65 -23.63 25.22
CA LEU A 493 -0.30 -25.02 24.91
C LEU A 493 1.21 -25.28 24.99
N ARG A 494 2.07 -24.32 24.60
CA ARG A 494 3.53 -24.45 24.72
C ARG A 494 4.04 -24.53 26.16
N ARG A 495 3.27 -24.01 27.12
CA ARG A 495 3.58 -24.09 28.57
C ARG A 495 3.31 -25.48 29.15
N ILE A 496 2.54 -26.31 28.43
CA ILE A 496 2.24 -27.67 28.84
C ILE A 496 3.43 -28.57 28.46
N PRO A 497 3.91 -29.44 29.36
CA PRO A 497 4.87 -30.48 29.00
C PRO A 497 4.32 -31.35 27.87
N SER A 498 5.09 -31.53 26.79
CA SER A 498 4.71 -32.36 25.66
C SER A 498 5.76 -33.45 25.45
N PRO A 499 5.44 -34.74 25.66
CA PRO A 499 4.17 -35.23 26.15
C PRO A 499 4.08 -35.09 27.67
N LEU A 500 2.87 -35.09 28.22
CA LEU A 500 2.68 -35.36 29.64
C LEU A 500 3.02 -36.84 29.89
N ILE A 501 4.08 -37.09 30.67
CA ILE A 501 4.48 -38.44 31.06
C ILE A 501 3.53 -38.90 32.16
N LEU A 502 2.71 -39.91 31.84
CA LEU A 502 1.79 -40.54 32.78
C LEU A 502 2.48 -41.76 33.41
N THR A 503 2.21 -42.04 34.68
CA THR A 503 2.91 -43.10 35.42
C THR A 503 1.97 -44.14 36.01
N THR A 504 0.73 -43.76 36.28
CA THR A 504 -0.29 -44.64 36.87
C THR A 504 -1.53 -44.75 35.97
N GLU A 505 -2.31 -45.81 36.16
CA GLU A 505 -3.59 -45.99 35.47
C GLU A 505 -4.57 -44.84 35.78
N ASN A 506 -4.55 -44.32 37.01
CA ASN A 506 -5.36 -43.16 37.40
C ASN A 506 -4.96 -41.90 36.63
N ASP A 507 -3.67 -41.69 36.34
CA ASP A 507 -3.21 -40.56 35.52
C ASP A 507 -3.76 -40.66 34.08
N VAL A 508 -3.88 -41.88 33.55
CA VAL A 508 -4.45 -42.16 32.22
C VAL A 508 -5.94 -41.87 32.20
N GLU A 509 -6.69 -42.37 33.19
CA GLU A 509 -8.12 -42.12 33.30
C GLU A 509 -8.40 -40.62 33.49
N SER A 510 -7.68 -39.93 34.37
CA SER A 510 -7.82 -38.48 34.58
C SER A 510 -7.37 -37.64 33.36
N PHE A 511 -6.45 -38.14 32.53
CA PHE A 511 -6.09 -37.51 31.25
C PHE A 511 -7.22 -37.63 30.22
N LEU A 512 -7.85 -38.81 30.13
CA LEU A 512 -8.92 -39.09 29.16
C LEU A 512 -10.27 -38.48 29.58
N SER A 513 -10.64 -38.55 30.87
CA SER A 513 -11.88 -38.01 31.45
C SER A 513 -11.90 -36.48 31.52
N GLY A 514 -10.75 -35.86 31.33
CA GLY A 514 -10.62 -34.41 31.26
C GLY A 514 -10.40 -33.72 32.60
N GLU A 515 -10.19 -34.43 33.70
CA GLU A 515 -9.87 -33.85 35.01
C GLU A 515 -8.52 -33.12 35.01
N ILE A 516 -7.48 -33.75 34.45
CA ILE A 516 -6.17 -33.10 34.19
C ILE A 516 -6.31 -32.02 33.09
N ARG A 517 -7.38 -32.12 32.28
CA ARG A 517 -7.67 -31.26 31.14
C ARG A 517 -8.46 -30.00 31.51
N GLN A 518 -9.14 -29.87 32.67
CA GLN A 518 -9.96 -28.68 32.97
C GLN A 518 -9.19 -27.35 32.86
N SER A 519 -7.88 -27.37 33.11
CA SER A 519 -6.99 -26.22 32.94
C SER A 519 -6.64 -25.89 31.48
N PHE A 520 -6.82 -26.83 30.54
CA PHE A 520 -6.39 -26.71 29.13
C PHE A 520 -7.43 -27.11 28.08
N ALA A 521 -8.59 -27.66 28.49
CA ALA A 521 -9.70 -28.08 27.62
C ALA A 521 -10.30 -26.90 26.85
N ALA A 522 -10.24 -25.71 27.45
CA ALA A 522 -10.60 -24.45 26.80
C ALA A 522 -9.72 -24.14 25.58
N TYR A 523 -8.52 -24.71 25.50
CA TYR A 523 -7.51 -24.37 24.49
C TYR A 523 -7.19 -25.51 23.54
N SER A 524 -7.65 -26.75 23.76
CA SER A 524 -7.54 -27.82 22.77
C SER A 524 -8.79 -28.68 22.75
N SER A 525 -9.40 -28.77 21.57
CA SER A 525 -10.53 -29.65 21.27
C SER A 525 -10.12 -31.11 21.10
N LEU A 526 -8.81 -31.41 20.98
CA LEU A 526 -8.30 -32.76 20.82
C LEU A 526 -7.13 -33.01 21.78
N ALA A 527 -7.14 -34.17 22.43
CA ALA A 527 -6.02 -34.70 23.20
C ALA A 527 -5.64 -36.07 22.65
N VAL A 528 -4.34 -36.36 22.58
CA VAL A 528 -3.82 -37.62 22.06
C VAL A 528 -3.02 -38.33 23.13
N LEU A 529 -3.37 -39.57 23.45
CA LEU A 529 -2.63 -40.41 24.38
C LEU A 529 -1.94 -41.54 23.62
N GLY A 530 -0.60 -41.56 23.67
CA GLY A 530 0.21 -42.65 23.15
C GLY A 530 0.41 -43.74 24.21
N LEU A 531 0.08 -44.98 23.84
CA LEU A 531 0.23 -46.17 24.68
C LEU A 531 1.24 -47.12 24.04
N PHE A 532 2.35 -47.36 24.73
CA PHE A 532 3.47 -48.16 24.23
C PHE A 532 3.95 -49.14 25.30
N ASN A 533 4.57 -50.24 24.86
CA ASN A 533 5.24 -51.13 25.80
C ASN A 533 6.60 -50.53 26.24
N SER A 534 6.87 -50.55 27.54
CA SER A 534 8.15 -50.14 28.13
C SER A 534 9.37 -50.89 27.59
N SER A 535 9.21 -52.15 27.16
CA SER A 535 10.28 -52.93 26.54
C SER A 535 10.58 -52.51 25.08
N GLU A 536 9.65 -51.83 24.41
CA GLU A 536 9.84 -51.20 23.09
C GLU A 536 10.21 -49.71 23.23
N LYS A 537 11.41 -49.44 23.76
CA LYS A 537 11.92 -48.07 23.97
C LYS A 537 11.84 -47.16 22.74
N GLN A 538 11.90 -47.75 21.53
CA GLN A 538 11.81 -47.02 20.27
C GLN A 538 10.45 -46.33 20.08
N GLY A 539 9.34 -46.96 20.47
CA GLY A 539 8.00 -46.38 20.35
C GLY A 539 7.78 -45.20 21.28
N CYS A 540 8.14 -45.35 22.56
CA CYS A 540 8.08 -44.26 23.55
C CYS A 540 8.95 -43.06 23.12
N SER A 541 10.19 -43.31 22.66
CA SER A 541 11.09 -42.25 22.18
C SER A 541 10.56 -41.56 20.93
N ALA A 542 10.03 -42.31 19.96
CA ALA A 542 9.49 -41.75 18.73
C ALA A 542 8.25 -40.89 18.97
N PHE A 543 7.37 -41.32 19.88
CA PHE A 543 6.21 -40.52 20.29
C PHE A 543 6.62 -39.27 21.05
N GLN A 544 7.64 -39.36 21.91
CA GLN A 544 8.19 -38.20 22.60
C GLN A 544 8.76 -37.18 21.60
N GLU A 545 9.51 -37.61 20.59
CA GLU A 545 10.02 -36.73 19.53
C GLU A 545 8.87 -36.10 18.71
N ALA A 546 7.88 -36.90 18.30
CA ALA A 546 6.69 -36.40 17.61
C ALA A 546 5.91 -35.37 18.43
N SER A 547 5.78 -35.61 19.74
CA SER A 547 5.08 -34.68 20.65
C SER A 547 5.83 -33.37 20.87
N GLN A 548 7.16 -33.37 20.76
CA GLN A 548 7.96 -32.14 20.79
C GLN A 548 7.76 -31.33 19.50
N ALA A 549 7.68 -32.00 18.35
CA ALA A 549 7.40 -31.35 17.06
C ALA A 549 6.00 -30.72 17.00
N LEU A 550 5.01 -31.34 17.65
CA LEU A 550 3.61 -30.85 17.71
C LEU A 550 3.30 -30.01 18.97
N LYS A 551 4.33 -29.71 19.77
CA LYS A 551 4.16 -28.97 21.03
C LYS A 551 3.64 -27.57 20.72
N GLY A 552 2.51 -27.20 21.32
CA GLY A 552 1.82 -25.93 21.07
C GLY A 552 0.61 -26.03 20.14
N GLU A 553 0.40 -27.17 19.49
CA GLU A 553 -0.75 -27.42 18.60
C GLU A 553 -1.83 -28.25 19.29
N ILE A 554 -1.41 -29.36 19.91
CA ILE A 554 -2.28 -30.40 20.49
C ILE A 554 -1.71 -30.85 21.83
N VAL A 555 -2.59 -31.21 22.78
CA VAL A 555 -2.17 -31.79 24.06
C VAL A 555 -1.89 -33.28 23.89
N MET A 556 -0.69 -33.71 24.25
CA MET A 556 -0.25 -35.10 24.08
C MET A 556 0.16 -35.71 25.43
N GLY A 557 -0.31 -36.92 25.70
CA GLY A 557 0.08 -37.73 26.86
C GLY A 557 0.80 -38.99 26.40
N LEU A 558 1.73 -39.48 27.22
CA LEU A 558 2.48 -40.70 26.96
C LEU A 558 2.40 -41.60 28.19
N TYR A 559 1.97 -42.85 27.99
CA TYR A 559 2.05 -43.89 28.99
C TYR A 559 2.83 -45.08 28.43
N CYS A 560 4.02 -45.32 28.99
CA CYS A 560 4.85 -46.49 28.67
C CYS A 560 4.53 -47.60 29.67
N ILE A 561 3.71 -48.56 29.25
CA ILE A 561 3.15 -49.62 30.08
C ILE A 561 4.27 -50.61 30.47
N PRO A 562 4.47 -50.86 31.78
CA PRO A 562 5.38 -51.91 32.24
C PRO A 562 4.93 -53.31 31.78
N ASP A 563 5.87 -54.19 31.40
CA ASP A 563 5.60 -55.55 30.87
C ASP A 563 4.74 -56.45 31.80
N ASN A 564 4.59 -56.09 33.07
CA ASN A 564 3.87 -56.85 34.08
C ASN A 564 2.40 -56.42 34.26
N ILE A 565 1.91 -55.43 33.51
CA ILE A 565 0.54 -54.91 33.64
C ILE A 565 -0.28 -55.24 32.39
N ASP A 566 -1.29 -56.09 32.57
CA ASP A 566 -2.21 -56.57 31.52
C ASP A 566 -3.34 -55.56 31.22
N TRP A 567 -3.02 -54.26 31.26
CA TRP A 567 -3.98 -53.16 31.13
C TRP A 567 -4.50 -53.00 29.69
N SER A 568 -3.71 -53.40 28.68
CA SER A 568 -4.10 -53.38 27.26
C SER A 568 -5.40 -54.16 27.01
N LEU A 569 -5.68 -55.22 27.78
CA LEU A 569 -6.89 -56.05 27.65
C LEU A 569 -8.18 -55.38 28.12
N LYS A 570 -8.12 -54.31 28.94
CA LYS A 570 -9.33 -53.63 29.43
C LYS A 570 -9.92 -52.63 28.43
N HIS A 571 -9.12 -52.02 27.56
CA HIS A 571 -9.57 -50.87 26.74
C HIS A 571 -9.25 -50.94 25.24
N THR A 572 -8.17 -51.60 24.79
CA THR A 572 -7.72 -51.50 23.38
C THR A 572 -7.25 -52.80 22.73
N GLY A 573 -6.90 -53.84 23.49
CA GLY A 573 -6.55 -55.18 23.01
C GLY A 573 -5.19 -55.34 22.30
N LEU A 574 -4.61 -54.29 21.71
CA LEU A 574 -3.32 -54.33 20.98
C LEU A 574 -2.50 -53.04 21.21
N LEU A 575 -1.18 -53.19 21.43
CA LEU A 575 -0.19 -52.11 21.48
C LEU A 575 0.77 -52.24 20.28
N PRO A 576 1.39 -51.15 19.76
CA PRO A 576 1.25 -49.74 20.16
C PRO A 576 -0.02 -49.09 19.60
N VAL A 577 -0.62 -48.18 20.38
CA VAL A 577 -1.89 -47.55 20.01
C VAL A 577 -1.94 -46.08 20.45
N MET A 578 -2.64 -45.26 19.67
CA MET A 578 -2.96 -43.88 20.01
C MET A 578 -4.45 -43.75 20.30
N LEU A 579 -4.78 -43.05 21.38
CA LEU A 579 -6.14 -42.73 21.78
C LEU A 579 -6.42 -41.26 21.53
N PHE A 580 -7.48 -40.96 20.79
CA PHE A 580 -7.91 -39.60 20.47
C PHE A 580 -9.15 -39.23 21.30
N SER A 581 -9.00 -38.31 22.24
CA SER A 581 -10.07 -37.81 23.10
C SER A 581 -10.47 -36.38 22.70
N ARG A 582 -11.69 -36.20 22.19
CA ARG A 582 -12.20 -34.88 21.77
C ARG A 582 -13.10 -34.21 22.81
N SER A 583 -13.89 -34.99 23.55
CA SER A 583 -14.77 -34.51 24.61
C SER A 583 -14.73 -35.49 25.78
N PRO A 584 -14.82 -35.01 27.04
CA PRO A 584 -14.85 -35.87 28.23
C PRO A 584 -16.05 -36.83 28.25
N ASP A 585 -17.12 -36.52 27.50
CA ASP A 585 -18.36 -37.32 27.49
C ASP A 585 -18.33 -38.50 26.51
N PHE A 586 -17.28 -38.61 25.68
CA PHE A 586 -17.20 -39.63 24.61
C PHE A 586 -16.00 -40.57 24.80
N SER A 587 -16.19 -41.84 24.47
CA SER A 587 -15.10 -42.84 24.47
C SER A 587 -14.00 -42.43 23.47
N PRO A 588 -12.71 -42.56 23.85
CA PRO A 588 -11.61 -42.20 22.97
C PRO A 588 -11.59 -43.07 21.71
N GLU A 589 -11.29 -42.46 20.57
CA GLU A 589 -11.12 -43.17 19.30
C GLU A 589 -9.75 -43.89 19.31
N VAL A 590 -9.74 -45.16 18.92
CA VAL A 590 -8.57 -46.03 18.98
C VAL A 590 -7.89 -46.11 17.61
N PHE A 591 -6.61 -45.80 17.54
CA PHE A 591 -5.81 -45.85 16.31
C PHE A 591 -4.55 -46.69 16.50
N TYR A 592 -4.47 -47.80 15.77
CA TYR A 592 -3.31 -48.70 15.82
C TYR A 592 -2.18 -48.18 14.93
N LEU A 593 -0.99 -48.03 15.52
CA LEU A 593 0.19 -47.57 14.79
C LEU A 593 0.79 -48.71 13.99
N LYS A 594 0.86 -48.55 12.65
CA LYS A 594 1.56 -49.48 11.76
C LYS A 594 3.08 -49.29 11.81
N GLU A 595 3.52 -48.05 12.03
CA GLU A 595 4.93 -47.66 12.10
C GLU A 595 5.16 -46.76 13.31
N THR A 596 6.26 -47.00 14.03
CA THR A 596 6.65 -46.28 15.25
C THR A 596 7.80 -45.31 15.01
N ASN A 597 7.74 -44.56 13.90
CA ASN A 597 8.67 -43.46 13.62
C ASN A 597 8.00 -42.10 13.85
N PRO A 598 8.76 -41.04 14.21
CA PRO A 598 8.19 -39.74 14.55
C PRO A 598 7.31 -39.14 13.44
N GLN A 599 7.74 -39.25 12.18
CA GLN A 599 7.02 -38.68 11.03
C GLN A 599 5.69 -39.39 10.76
N ALA A 600 5.65 -40.71 10.89
CA ALA A 600 4.44 -41.51 10.78
C ALA A 600 3.44 -41.13 11.88
N ILE A 601 3.90 -40.95 13.12
CA ILE A 601 3.06 -40.51 14.25
C ILE A 601 2.48 -39.11 13.97
N ILE A 602 3.30 -38.15 13.54
CA ILE A 602 2.84 -36.79 13.17
C ILE A 602 1.80 -36.86 12.07
N SER A 603 2.06 -37.63 11.01
CA SER A 603 1.14 -37.77 9.88
C SER A 603 -0.20 -38.39 10.28
N ALA A 604 -0.17 -39.41 11.15
CA ALA A 604 -1.36 -40.07 11.66
C ALA A 604 -2.19 -39.14 12.56
N ILE A 605 -1.55 -38.33 13.42
CA ILE A 605 -2.24 -37.33 14.26
C ILE A 605 -2.90 -36.26 13.39
N ARG A 606 -2.17 -35.74 12.38
CA ARG A 606 -2.73 -34.76 11.44
C ARG A 606 -3.91 -35.34 10.68
N GLN A 607 -3.78 -36.56 10.15
CA GLN A 607 -4.87 -37.25 9.46
C GLN A 607 -6.09 -37.44 10.37
N ALA A 608 -5.91 -37.93 11.59
CA ALA A 608 -7.00 -38.10 12.55
C ALA A 608 -7.67 -36.76 12.93
N THR A 609 -6.94 -35.65 12.87
CA THR A 609 -7.49 -34.31 13.09
C THR A 609 -8.47 -33.90 11.98
N PHE A 610 -8.21 -34.31 10.72
CA PHE A 610 -9.02 -33.96 9.55
C PHE A 610 -10.05 -35.03 9.13
N ASN A 611 -9.92 -36.27 9.60
CA ASN A 611 -10.80 -37.40 9.25
C ASN A 611 -12.21 -37.35 9.89
N LYS A 612 -12.62 -36.23 10.49
CA LYS A 612 -13.94 -36.06 11.09
C LYS A 612 -14.61 -34.83 10.52
N LEU A 613 -15.93 -34.87 10.42
CA LEU A 613 -16.73 -33.77 9.90
C LEU A 613 -16.66 -32.57 10.87
N VAL A 614 -15.88 -31.54 10.53
CA VAL A 614 -15.69 -30.32 11.35
C VAL A 614 -16.43 -29.14 10.72
N GLU A 615 -16.83 -28.19 11.56
CA GLU A 615 -17.37 -26.91 11.12
C GLU A 615 -16.27 -26.10 10.42
N LEU A 616 -16.45 -25.83 9.13
CA LEU A 616 -15.60 -24.95 8.35
C LEU A 616 -15.88 -23.50 8.76
N THR A 617 -14.81 -22.81 9.12
CA THR A 617 -14.79 -21.41 9.50
C THR A 617 -13.71 -20.71 8.70
N LEU A 618 -13.75 -19.38 8.63
CA LEU A 618 -12.68 -18.61 8.00
C LEU A 618 -11.30 -18.89 8.64
N LEU A 619 -11.28 -19.28 9.92
CA LEU A 619 -10.04 -19.52 10.66
C LEU A 619 -9.37 -20.85 10.31
N ASN A 620 -10.15 -21.90 10.01
CA ASN A 620 -9.61 -23.23 9.74
C ASN A 620 -9.53 -23.56 8.24
N LEU A 621 -10.19 -22.80 7.37
CA LEU A 621 -10.19 -23.01 5.91
C LEU A 621 -8.78 -23.16 5.29
N PRO A 622 -7.76 -22.34 5.61
CA PRO A 622 -6.44 -22.47 5.01
C PRO A 622 -5.79 -23.85 5.26
N SER A 623 -5.97 -24.42 6.46
CA SER A 623 -5.45 -25.74 6.81
C SER A 623 -6.09 -26.86 5.99
N TYR A 624 -7.35 -26.68 5.59
CA TYR A 624 -8.12 -27.64 4.80
C TYR A 624 -7.73 -27.57 3.32
N LEU A 625 -7.47 -26.36 2.81
CA LEU A 625 -6.95 -26.14 1.46
C LEU A 625 -5.52 -26.71 1.29
N GLN A 626 -4.69 -26.63 2.32
CA GLN A 626 -3.34 -27.22 2.31
C GLN A 626 -3.33 -28.74 2.14
N CYS A 627 -4.43 -29.43 2.44
CA CYS A 627 -4.54 -30.88 2.21
C CYS A 627 -4.48 -31.25 0.73
N LYS A 628 -4.74 -30.30 -0.19
CA LYS A 628 -4.76 -30.52 -1.65
C LYS A 628 -5.62 -31.74 -2.05
N LYS A 629 -6.76 -31.91 -1.38
CA LYS A 629 -7.78 -32.91 -1.70
C LYS A 629 -9.06 -32.18 -2.14
N PRO A 630 -9.96 -32.81 -2.91
CA PRO A 630 -11.22 -32.18 -3.26
C PRO A 630 -12.03 -31.89 -1.99
N LEU A 631 -12.62 -30.71 -1.93
CA LEU A 631 -13.28 -30.16 -0.74
C LEU A 631 -14.79 -30.40 -0.86
N LEU A 632 -15.37 -31.11 0.10
CA LEU A 632 -16.79 -31.43 0.17
C LEU A 632 -17.43 -30.64 1.32
N ILE A 633 -18.24 -29.64 0.99
CA ILE A 633 -18.79 -28.67 1.96
C ILE A 633 -20.32 -28.80 2.02
N LEU A 634 -20.83 -29.08 3.21
CA LEU A 634 -22.26 -29.05 3.51
C LEU A 634 -22.65 -27.69 4.13
N PHE A 635 -23.42 -26.87 3.43
CA PHE A 635 -23.92 -25.59 3.93
C PHE A 635 -25.26 -25.76 4.64
N VAL A 636 -25.38 -25.25 5.86
CA VAL A 636 -26.54 -25.40 6.74
C VAL A 636 -26.94 -24.08 7.42
N ASN A 637 -28.15 -24.02 7.98
CA ASN A 637 -28.66 -22.94 8.82
C ASN A 637 -29.44 -23.48 10.04
N ASP A 638 -29.80 -22.60 10.99
CA ASP A 638 -30.54 -22.96 12.20
C ASP A 638 -32.02 -23.39 11.95
N GLU A 639 -32.48 -23.37 10.69
CA GLU A 639 -33.85 -23.72 10.29
C GLU A 639 -34.10 -25.25 10.19
N GLU A 640 -33.12 -26.12 10.50
CA GLU A 640 -33.33 -27.57 10.64
C GLU A 640 -34.19 -27.93 11.88
N LYS A 641 -35.47 -27.52 11.84
CA LYS A 641 -36.48 -28.00 12.78
C LYS A 641 -37.04 -29.34 12.31
N ARG A 642 -36.61 -30.45 12.96
CA ARG A 642 -37.42 -31.59 13.50
C ARG A 642 -36.81 -33.00 13.29
N ASN A 643 -37.00 -33.81 14.32
CA ASN A 643 -37.12 -35.28 14.40
C ASN A 643 -36.65 -36.11 13.19
N GLY A 644 -35.37 -36.46 13.14
CA GLY A 644 -34.73 -37.36 12.17
C GLY A 644 -33.21 -37.27 12.25
N LYS A 645 -32.48 -38.09 11.47
CA LYS A 645 -31.06 -37.83 11.18
C LYS A 645 -30.97 -36.62 10.26
N THR A 646 -30.12 -35.66 10.62
CA THR A 646 -29.83 -34.47 9.81
C THR A 646 -28.92 -34.82 8.63
N ALA A 647 -28.84 -33.96 7.61
CA ALA A 647 -27.87 -34.14 6.52
C ALA A 647 -26.42 -34.22 7.04
N LYS A 648 -26.15 -33.54 8.15
CA LYS A 648 -24.88 -33.61 8.89
C LYS A 648 -24.64 -34.99 9.49
N ASP A 649 -25.66 -35.63 10.06
CA ASP A 649 -25.55 -36.98 10.63
C ASP A 649 -25.31 -38.02 9.53
N GLU A 650 -26.00 -37.92 8.39
CA GLU A 650 -25.82 -38.79 7.22
C GLU A 650 -24.39 -38.66 6.64
N LEU A 651 -23.89 -37.42 6.51
CA LEU A 651 -22.53 -37.17 6.05
C LEU A 651 -21.49 -37.66 7.08
N SER A 652 -21.80 -37.57 8.38
CA SER A 652 -20.95 -38.11 9.45
C SER A 652 -20.91 -39.64 9.43
N ASP A 653 -22.03 -40.30 9.17
CA ASP A 653 -22.07 -41.76 9.01
C ASP A 653 -21.21 -42.19 7.83
N LEU A 654 -21.30 -41.49 6.69
CA LEU A 654 -20.48 -41.76 5.52
C LEU A 654 -18.99 -41.53 5.81
N GLN A 655 -18.64 -40.49 6.57
CA GLN A 655 -17.27 -40.26 7.04
C GLN A 655 -16.77 -41.44 7.90
N ASN A 656 -17.60 -41.97 8.80
CA ASN A 656 -17.24 -43.09 9.67
C ASN A 656 -17.00 -44.41 8.91
N THR A 657 -17.54 -44.56 7.70
CA THR A 657 -17.23 -45.72 6.83
C THR A 657 -15.84 -45.65 6.19
N GLY A 658 -15.16 -44.49 6.24
CA GLY A 658 -13.90 -44.23 5.56
C GLY A 658 -14.05 -43.89 4.06
N PHE A 659 -15.27 -43.91 3.51
CA PHE A 659 -15.51 -43.57 2.10
C PHE A 659 -15.04 -42.15 1.74
N LEU A 660 -15.20 -41.21 2.68
CA LEU A 660 -14.85 -39.81 2.47
C LEU A 660 -13.37 -39.49 2.70
N ASP A 661 -12.50 -40.45 3.03
CA ASP A 661 -11.06 -40.22 3.29
C ASP A 661 -10.30 -39.64 2.07
N GLN A 662 -10.85 -39.83 0.87
CA GLN A 662 -10.35 -39.24 -0.38
C GLN A 662 -10.71 -37.76 -0.55
N PHE A 663 -11.69 -37.27 0.20
CA PHE A 663 -12.17 -35.90 0.22
C PHE A 663 -11.75 -35.21 1.53
N VAL A 664 -11.89 -33.90 1.57
CA VAL A 664 -11.92 -33.15 2.83
C VAL A 664 -13.37 -32.77 3.07
N ALA A 665 -14.07 -33.54 3.91
CA ALA A 665 -15.48 -33.31 4.22
C ALA A 665 -15.66 -32.38 5.42
N CYS A 666 -16.46 -31.34 5.25
CA CYS A 666 -16.74 -30.35 6.28
C CYS A 666 -18.15 -29.77 6.12
N TRP A 667 -18.62 -29.03 7.11
CA TRP A 667 -19.91 -28.33 7.07
C TRP A 667 -19.75 -26.86 7.44
N LEU A 668 -20.53 -25.96 6.87
CA LEU A 668 -20.46 -24.53 7.12
C LEU A 668 -21.83 -24.01 7.56
N HIS A 669 -21.86 -23.34 8.72
CA HIS A 669 -23.06 -22.70 9.23
C HIS A 669 -23.19 -21.27 8.70
N LEU A 670 -24.23 -20.99 7.92
CA LEU A 670 -24.37 -19.70 7.24
C LEU A 670 -24.67 -18.54 8.20
N ASP A 671 -25.36 -18.78 9.31
CA ASP A 671 -25.63 -17.71 10.30
C ASP A 671 -24.39 -17.36 11.15
N ARG A 672 -23.44 -18.30 11.31
CA ARG A 672 -22.20 -18.08 12.07
C ARG A 672 -21.06 -17.60 11.18
N THR A 673 -21.11 -17.94 9.90
CA THR A 673 -20.16 -17.51 8.87
C THR A 673 -20.92 -16.81 7.74
N PRO A 674 -21.32 -15.53 7.91
CA PRO A 674 -22.20 -14.82 6.98
C PRO A 674 -21.65 -14.71 5.56
N VAL A 675 -20.32 -14.66 5.42
CA VAL A 675 -19.61 -14.63 4.14
C VAL A 675 -19.99 -15.84 3.27
N GLY A 676 -20.31 -16.99 3.88
CA GLY A 676 -20.71 -18.19 3.13
C GLY A 676 -21.96 -17.97 2.26
N ARG A 677 -22.87 -17.07 2.66
CA ARG A 677 -24.06 -16.74 1.85
C ARG A 677 -23.65 -16.02 0.57
N ALA A 678 -22.79 -15.01 0.70
CA ALA A 678 -22.28 -14.25 -0.44
C ALA A 678 -21.46 -15.13 -1.38
N VAL A 679 -20.66 -16.07 -0.84
CA VAL A 679 -19.88 -17.03 -1.63
C VAL A 679 -20.78 -17.95 -2.46
N LEU A 680 -21.85 -18.50 -1.86
CA LEU A 680 -22.82 -19.32 -2.58
C LEU A 680 -23.51 -18.54 -3.70
N GLU A 681 -23.99 -17.33 -3.39
CA GLU A 681 -24.70 -16.49 -4.34
C GLU A 681 -23.80 -16.03 -5.50
N PHE A 682 -22.54 -15.69 -5.22
CA PHE A 682 -21.58 -15.27 -6.23
C PHE A 682 -21.22 -16.39 -7.21
N HIS A 683 -20.91 -17.59 -6.70
CA HIS A 683 -20.45 -18.69 -7.56
C HIS A 683 -21.59 -19.47 -8.22
N LEU A 684 -22.79 -19.52 -7.62
CA LEU A 684 -23.94 -20.21 -8.20
C LEU A 684 -24.89 -19.29 -8.96
N GLY A 685 -24.76 -17.96 -8.79
CA GLY A 685 -25.67 -16.96 -9.36
C GLY A 685 -27.04 -16.88 -8.67
N PHE A 686 -27.28 -17.70 -7.65
CA PHE A 686 -28.49 -17.70 -6.83
C PHE A 686 -28.20 -18.29 -5.44
N LEU A 687 -29.09 -18.05 -4.48
CA LEU A 687 -29.03 -18.71 -3.18
C LEU A 687 -29.77 -20.06 -3.23
N PRO A 688 -29.08 -21.21 -3.13
CA PRO A 688 -29.73 -22.52 -3.10
C PRO A 688 -30.57 -22.70 -1.83
N GLN A 689 -31.54 -23.62 -1.88
CA GLN A 689 -32.23 -24.06 -0.68
C GLN A 689 -31.29 -24.85 0.22
N LEU A 690 -31.34 -24.58 1.51
CA LEU A 690 -30.49 -25.23 2.51
C LEU A 690 -31.21 -26.43 3.12
N PRO A 691 -30.49 -27.51 3.50
CA PRO A 691 -29.04 -27.67 3.35
C PRO A 691 -28.60 -27.98 1.91
N VAL A 692 -27.41 -27.51 1.51
CA VAL A 692 -26.83 -27.80 0.18
C VAL A 692 -25.42 -28.39 0.33
N LEU A 693 -25.11 -29.41 -0.48
CA LEU A 693 -23.81 -30.06 -0.52
C LEU A 693 -23.07 -29.69 -1.81
N ILE A 694 -21.83 -29.24 -1.68
CA ILE A 694 -21.00 -28.77 -2.80
C ILE A 694 -19.64 -29.49 -2.77
N LEU A 695 -19.19 -29.96 -3.92
CA LEU A 695 -17.86 -30.54 -4.12
C LEU A 695 -17.03 -29.59 -5.00
N ILE A 696 -15.81 -29.29 -4.54
CA ILE A 696 -14.86 -28.42 -5.24
C ILE A 696 -13.59 -29.23 -5.56
N GLN A 697 -13.24 -29.32 -6.84
CA GLN A 697 -12.06 -30.02 -7.32
C GLN A 697 -10.83 -29.10 -7.41
N ILE A 698 -10.14 -28.91 -6.28
CA ILE A 698 -8.99 -27.98 -6.18
C ILE A 698 -7.80 -28.38 -7.10
N ASN A 699 -7.65 -29.66 -7.44
CA ASN A 699 -6.48 -30.16 -8.19
C ASN A 699 -6.69 -30.25 -9.71
N SER A 700 -7.94 -30.09 -10.20
CA SER A 700 -8.33 -30.35 -11.58
C SER A 700 -9.33 -29.30 -12.04
N GLY A 701 -8.85 -28.23 -12.69
CA GLY A 701 -9.68 -27.21 -13.32
C GLY A 701 -10.51 -26.33 -12.37
N SER A 702 -10.40 -26.54 -11.05
CA SER A 702 -11.20 -25.84 -10.03
C SER A 702 -12.73 -25.99 -10.24
N GLU A 703 -13.14 -27.12 -10.79
CA GLU A 703 -14.55 -27.43 -11.10
C GLU A 703 -15.41 -27.52 -9.82
N VAL A 704 -16.63 -27.00 -9.91
CA VAL A 704 -17.61 -26.96 -8.82
C VAL A 704 -18.82 -27.81 -9.18
N PHE A 705 -19.17 -28.75 -8.32
CA PHE A 705 -20.34 -29.62 -8.45
C PHE A 705 -21.31 -29.38 -7.30
N VAL A 706 -22.59 -29.22 -7.61
CA VAL A 706 -23.65 -29.05 -6.62
C VAL A 706 -24.49 -30.32 -6.55
N PHE A 707 -24.75 -30.81 -5.35
CA PHE A 707 -25.61 -31.97 -5.16
C PHE A 707 -27.04 -31.67 -5.66
N PRO A 708 -27.68 -32.56 -6.43
CA PRO A 708 -28.97 -32.23 -7.04
C PRO A 708 -30.09 -32.11 -6.00
N ALA A 709 -30.85 -31.02 -6.07
CA ALA A 709 -31.92 -30.69 -5.12
C ALA A 709 -33.12 -31.67 -5.16
N GLU A 710 -33.21 -32.49 -6.21
CA GLU A 710 -34.27 -33.51 -6.37
C GLU A 710 -34.07 -34.72 -5.44
N TYR A 711 -32.83 -34.94 -5.00
CA TYR A 711 -32.48 -36.05 -4.12
C TYR A 711 -32.38 -35.60 -2.65
N SER A 712 -32.70 -36.52 -1.74
CA SER A 712 -32.45 -36.30 -0.31
C SER A 712 -30.98 -36.57 0.01
N LEU A 713 -30.40 -35.78 0.91
CA LEU A 713 -29.02 -35.92 1.40
C LEU A 713 -28.85 -37.13 2.33
N LEU A 714 -29.11 -38.33 1.79
CA LEU A 714 -28.88 -39.61 2.44
C LEU A 714 -27.47 -40.11 2.12
N ALA A 715 -26.83 -40.83 3.06
CA ALA A 715 -25.47 -41.32 2.88
C ALA A 715 -25.28 -42.14 1.56
N SER A 716 -26.28 -42.96 1.20
CA SER A 716 -26.24 -43.76 -0.04
C SER A 716 -26.34 -42.91 -1.32
N GLU A 717 -27.16 -41.87 -1.31
CA GLU A 717 -27.34 -40.98 -2.46
C GLU A 717 -26.11 -40.09 -2.66
N ILE A 718 -25.54 -39.58 -1.57
CA ILE A 718 -24.28 -38.83 -1.57
C ILE A 718 -23.16 -39.70 -2.14
N GLN A 719 -23.04 -40.96 -1.69
CA GLN A 719 -22.04 -41.90 -2.19
C GLN A 719 -22.18 -42.14 -3.70
N ASN A 720 -23.41 -42.38 -4.18
CA ASN A 720 -23.69 -42.60 -5.59
C ASN A 720 -23.35 -41.37 -6.44
N TRP A 721 -23.73 -40.18 -5.97
CA TRP A 721 -23.42 -38.92 -6.65
C TRP A 721 -21.90 -38.68 -6.74
N LEU A 722 -21.16 -38.87 -5.65
CA LEU A 722 -19.70 -38.74 -5.66
C LEU A 722 -19.03 -39.70 -6.65
N HIS A 723 -19.54 -40.93 -6.78
CA HIS A 723 -19.05 -41.86 -7.80
C HIS A 723 -19.35 -41.40 -9.23
N ARG A 724 -20.54 -40.84 -9.50
CA ARG A 724 -20.87 -40.28 -10.82
C ARG A 724 -19.96 -39.10 -11.18
N VAL A 725 -19.70 -38.20 -10.23
CA VAL A 725 -18.74 -37.10 -10.43
C VAL A 725 -17.34 -37.65 -10.73
N GLN A 726 -16.85 -38.64 -9.97
CA GLN A 726 -15.54 -39.26 -10.21
C GLN A 726 -15.43 -39.97 -11.56
N ASN A 727 -16.54 -40.50 -12.08
CA ASN A 727 -16.59 -41.16 -13.39
C ASN A 727 -16.76 -40.18 -14.56
N GLY A 728 -17.02 -38.89 -14.29
CA GLY A 728 -17.31 -37.89 -15.31
C GLY A 728 -18.74 -37.93 -15.86
N ASP A 729 -19.67 -38.55 -15.12
CA ASP A 729 -21.09 -38.66 -15.49
C ASP A 729 -21.93 -37.44 -15.06
N GLU A 730 -21.36 -36.52 -14.28
CA GLU A 730 -21.99 -35.28 -13.82
C GLU A 730 -21.24 -34.09 -14.45
N GLU A 731 -21.98 -33.11 -14.96
CA GLU A 731 -21.39 -31.89 -15.51
C GLU A 731 -21.13 -30.86 -14.40
N PRO A 732 -19.99 -30.13 -14.43
CA PRO A 732 -19.73 -29.09 -13.45
C PRO A 732 -20.70 -27.91 -13.62
N VAL A 733 -21.14 -27.33 -12.50
CA VAL A 733 -22.02 -26.16 -12.48
C VAL A 733 -21.24 -24.88 -12.81
N GLY A 734 -19.93 -24.88 -12.54
CA GLY A 734 -19.01 -23.81 -12.89
C GLY A 734 -17.59 -24.17 -12.52
N GLU A 735 -16.67 -23.25 -12.77
CA GLU A 735 -15.27 -23.32 -12.36
C GLU A 735 -14.99 -22.15 -11.41
N LEU A 736 -14.23 -22.39 -10.34
CA LEU A 736 -13.66 -21.27 -9.58
C LEU A 736 -12.59 -20.64 -10.47
N GLN A 737 -12.88 -19.45 -10.96
CA GLN A 737 -11.91 -18.67 -11.71
C GLN A 737 -10.69 -18.41 -10.81
N ASP A 738 -9.51 -18.74 -11.33
CA ASP A 738 -8.24 -18.29 -10.76
C ASP A 738 -8.10 -16.80 -11.11
N GLU A 739 -8.95 -15.97 -10.49
CA GLU A 739 -8.89 -14.53 -10.68
C GLU A 739 -7.57 -14.05 -10.08
N ASN A 740 -6.72 -13.50 -10.93
CA ASN A 740 -5.58 -12.71 -10.48
C ASN A 740 -6.14 -11.51 -9.71
N TRP A 741 -6.08 -11.58 -8.39
CA TRP A 741 -6.42 -10.46 -7.52
C TRP A 741 -5.51 -9.28 -7.88
N GLY A 742 -6.12 -8.27 -8.48
CA GLY A 742 -5.52 -6.99 -8.80
C GLY A 742 -6.43 -5.86 -8.29
N PRO A 743 -5.98 -4.60 -8.35
CA PRO A 743 -6.77 -3.47 -7.87
C PRO A 743 -8.14 -3.42 -8.58
N THR A 744 -9.19 -3.11 -7.80
CA THR A 744 -10.60 -3.02 -8.25
C THR A 744 -10.82 -1.91 -9.27
N THR A 745 -9.90 -0.96 -9.34
CA THR A 745 -9.81 0.07 -10.36
C THR A 745 -8.63 -0.22 -11.28
N PRO A 746 -8.73 0.06 -12.59
CA PRO A 746 -7.54 0.05 -13.44
C PRO A 746 -6.52 1.03 -12.83
N LEU A 747 -5.28 0.56 -12.67
CA LEU A 747 -4.15 1.41 -12.29
C LEU A 747 -4.27 2.77 -12.99
N PHE A 748 -4.11 3.85 -12.23
CA PHE A 748 -4.16 5.22 -12.75
C PHE A 748 -3.35 5.27 -14.06
N ASP A 749 -4.04 5.41 -15.20
CA ASP A 749 -3.38 5.57 -16.48
C ASP A 749 -2.96 7.03 -16.60
N PHE A 750 -1.89 7.35 -15.88
CA PHE A 750 -1.26 8.67 -15.90
C PHE A 750 -0.98 9.10 -17.34
N LEU A 751 -0.71 8.16 -18.26
CA LEU A 751 -0.48 8.49 -19.67
C LEU A 751 -1.78 8.95 -20.35
N ALA A 752 -2.91 8.30 -20.08
CA ALA A 752 -4.22 8.74 -20.60
C ALA A 752 -4.64 10.11 -20.04
N LEU A 753 -4.46 10.34 -18.73
CA LEU A 753 -4.74 11.63 -18.08
C LEU A 753 -3.85 12.75 -18.63
N MET A 754 -2.58 12.45 -18.91
CA MET A 754 -1.65 13.39 -19.53
C MET A 754 -1.95 13.60 -21.03
N ASP A 755 -2.47 12.60 -21.74
CA ASP A 755 -2.96 12.72 -23.12
C ASP A 755 -4.21 13.59 -23.22
N GLU A 756 -5.05 13.59 -22.18
CA GLU A 756 -6.24 14.43 -22.09
C GLU A 756 -5.88 15.90 -21.81
N ALA A 757 -4.85 16.14 -21.00
CA ALA A 757 -4.30 17.48 -20.75
C ALA A 757 -3.48 18.03 -21.95
N VAL A 758 -2.77 17.16 -22.67
CA VAL A 758 -2.01 17.49 -23.88
C VAL A 758 -2.19 16.38 -24.93
N PRO A 759 -3.06 16.56 -25.94
CA PRO A 759 -3.34 15.53 -26.94
C PRO A 759 -2.09 15.04 -27.68
N GLY A 760 -1.72 13.77 -27.50
CA GLY A 760 -0.57 13.12 -28.14
C GLY A 760 0.67 12.94 -27.26
N PHE A 761 0.59 13.27 -25.98
CA PHE A 761 1.55 12.96 -24.93
C PHE A 761 1.84 11.45 -24.77
N ALA A 762 0.81 10.59 -24.67
CA ALA A 762 0.99 9.14 -24.56
C ALA A 762 1.47 8.52 -25.88
N ALA A 763 1.02 9.06 -27.02
CA ALA A 763 1.45 8.62 -28.35
C ALA A 763 2.96 8.83 -28.61
N GLN A 764 3.63 9.70 -27.84
CA GLN A 764 5.07 9.94 -27.94
C GLN A 764 5.92 8.93 -27.14
N LYS A 765 5.32 8.13 -26.24
CA LYS A 765 6.03 7.12 -25.42
C LYS A 765 5.70 5.66 -25.77
N ILE A 766 4.70 5.37 -26.59
CA ILE A 766 4.46 3.98 -27.04
C ILE A 766 5.48 3.62 -28.12
N SER A 767 6.41 2.71 -27.80
CA SER A 767 7.32 2.14 -28.79
C SER A 767 6.53 1.55 -29.98
N LYS A 768 7.04 1.65 -31.22
CA LYS A 768 6.41 0.99 -32.38
C LYS A 768 6.18 -0.52 -32.17
N SER A 769 6.92 -1.16 -31.26
CA SER A 769 6.72 -2.53 -30.80
C SER A 769 5.48 -2.72 -29.90
N GLN A 770 5.16 -1.76 -29.04
CA GLN A 770 3.92 -1.79 -28.23
C GLN A 770 2.69 -1.35 -29.03
N GLN A 771 2.85 -0.48 -30.04
CA GLN A 771 1.76 -0.22 -31.01
C GLN A 771 1.41 -1.46 -31.84
N LEU A 772 2.35 -2.39 -32.05
CA LEU A 772 2.07 -3.65 -32.75
C LEU A 772 1.43 -4.68 -31.81
N LYS A 773 1.85 -4.77 -30.54
CA LYS A 773 1.20 -5.66 -29.55
C LYS A 773 -0.21 -5.20 -29.20
N SER A 774 -0.43 -3.90 -28.98
CA SER A 774 -1.78 -3.36 -28.74
C SER A 774 -2.67 -3.38 -29.98
N LYS A 775 -2.11 -3.28 -31.20
CA LYS A 775 -2.85 -3.58 -32.43
C LYS A 775 -3.16 -5.06 -32.59
N THR A 776 -2.25 -5.97 -32.23
CA THR A 776 -2.49 -7.42 -32.33
C THR A 776 -3.50 -7.89 -31.28
N GLU A 777 -3.52 -7.27 -30.09
CA GLU A 777 -4.52 -7.51 -29.04
C GLU A 777 -5.86 -6.85 -29.35
N ARG A 778 -5.89 -5.63 -29.92
CA ARG A 778 -7.14 -5.01 -30.40
C ARG A 778 -7.71 -5.73 -31.63
N GLU A 779 -6.88 -6.21 -32.55
CA GLU A 779 -7.31 -7.03 -33.71
C GLU A 779 -7.71 -8.46 -33.29
N LYS A 780 -7.19 -9.00 -32.18
CA LYS A 780 -7.69 -10.25 -31.58
C LYS A 780 -9.03 -10.05 -30.87
N VAL A 781 -9.18 -8.98 -30.08
CA VAL A 781 -10.45 -8.65 -29.41
C VAL A 781 -11.54 -8.24 -30.41
N GLU A 782 -11.20 -7.59 -31.53
CA GLU A 782 -12.15 -7.32 -32.63
C GLU A 782 -12.45 -8.57 -33.46
N LYS A 783 -11.50 -9.49 -33.67
CA LYS A 783 -11.78 -10.80 -34.29
C LYS A 783 -12.62 -11.72 -33.41
N ASP A 784 -12.39 -11.75 -32.11
CA ASP A 784 -13.18 -12.54 -31.16
C ASP A 784 -14.59 -11.94 -31.00
N LYS A 785 -14.75 -10.61 -31.16
CA LYS A 785 -16.07 -9.97 -31.28
C LYS A 785 -16.74 -10.20 -32.64
N GLU A 786 -16.01 -10.18 -33.76
CA GLU A 786 -16.58 -10.50 -35.08
C GLU A 786 -16.90 -11.99 -35.28
N GLU A 787 -16.16 -12.91 -34.64
CA GLU A 787 -16.47 -14.34 -34.62
C GLU A 787 -17.66 -14.65 -33.70
N ASN A 788 -17.78 -13.99 -32.54
CA ASN A 788 -18.97 -14.09 -31.69
C ASN A 788 -20.22 -13.45 -32.33
N ILE A 789 -20.06 -12.37 -33.11
CA ILE A 789 -21.18 -11.78 -33.88
C ILE A 789 -21.54 -12.63 -35.11
N LYS A 790 -20.59 -13.39 -35.68
CA LYS A 790 -20.88 -14.34 -36.79
C LYS A 790 -21.46 -15.67 -36.34
N LEU A 791 -21.24 -16.07 -35.08
CA LEU A 791 -21.87 -17.27 -34.50
C LEU A 791 -23.35 -17.04 -34.13
N ASP A 792 -23.77 -15.79 -33.88
CA ASP A 792 -25.17 -15.44 -33.58
C ASP A 792 -26.04 -15.09 -34.82
N LEU A 793 -25.50 -15.17 -36.03
CA LEU A 793 -26.22 -14.86 -37.27
C LEU A 793 -26.47 -16.08 -38.19
N SER A 794 -26.37 -17.29 -37.64
CA SER A 794 -26.71 -18.54 -38.36
C SER A 794 -27.83 -19.36 -37.72
N SER A 795 -28.95 -18.73 -37.38
CA SER A 795 -30.25 -19.42 -37.36
C SER A 795 -31.39 -18.46 -37.74
N GLY A 796 -31.96 -18.62 -38.96
CA GLY A 796 -33.24 -18.01 -39.32
C GLY A 796 -34.37 -18.72 -38.55
N GLN A 797 -35.57 -18.17 -38.32
CA GLN A 797 -36.40 -17.20 -39.05
C GLN A 797 -37.68 -16.90 -38.16
N PRO A 798 -38.74 -16.22 -38.63
CA PRO A 798 -39.06 -14.77 -38.50
C PRO A 798 -40.25 -14.43 -37.56
N VAL A 799 -40.37 -13.18 -37.10
CA VAL A 799 -41.68 -12.58 -36.69
C VAL A 799 -41.78 -11.11 -37.10
N GLN A 800 -42.94 -10.74 -37.66
CA GLN A 800 -43.31 -9.44 -38.23
C GLN A 800 -43.79 -8.40 -37.18
N PRO A 801 -43.85 -7.09 -37.56
CA PRO A 801 -44.03 -5.94 -36.66
C PRO A 801 -45.48 -5.41 -36.62
N PRO A 802 -45.78 -4.53 -35.66
CA PRO A 802 -46.43 -3.24 -35.97
C PRO A 802 -45.82 -2.08 -35.14
N GLU A 803 -45.97 -0.77 -35.36
CA GLU A 803 -46.39 0.16 -36.42
C GLU A 803 -46.55 1.53 -35.69
N LEU A 804 -46.32 2.66 -36.40
CA LEU A 804 -47.01 3.98 -36.22
C LEU A 804 -46.70 4.82 -34.94
N LEU A 805 -46.49 6.15 -34.94
CA LEU A 805 -46.81 7.27 -35.85
C LEU A 805 -45.97 8.54 -35.53
N GLU A 806 -45.51 9.20 -36.59
CA GLU A 806 -45.52 10.66 -36.93
C GLU A 806 -44.90 11.75 -36.00
N LYS A 807 -43.89 12.51 -36.48
CA LYS A 807 -43.92 13.83 -37.20
C LYS A 807 -44.26 15.01 -36.27
N ASP A 808 -43.76 16.24 -36.37
CA ASP A 808 -42.92 17.01 -37.31
C ASP A 808 -42.52 18.35 -36.63
N GLU A 809 -41.76 19.19 -37.33
CA GLU A 809 -41.52 20.66 -37.18
C GLU A 809 -40.29 21.14 -36.39
N LYS A 810 -39.59 22.23 -36.74
CA LYS A 810 -39.17 22.92 -37.98
C LYS A 810 -38.39 24.20 -37.54
N ILE A 811 -37.20 24.41 -38.12
CA ILE A 811 -36.65 25.70 -38.64
C ILE A 811 -36.51 26.94 -37.71
N LEU A 812 -35.27 27.48 -37.59
CA LEU A 812 -34.92 28.84 -38.10
C LEU A 812 -33.39 29.12 -38.14
N LYS A 813 -32.93 29.72 -39.24
CA LYS A 813 -31.57 30.23 -39.54
C LYS A 813 -31.39 31.70 -39.08
N ARG A 814 -30.13 32.14 -38.90
CA ARG A 814 -29.51 33.46 -39.27
C ARG A 814 -28.03 33.45 -38.81
N THR A 815 -26.98 33.45 -39.67
CA THR A 815 -26.27 34.58 -40.37
C THR A 815 -25.89 35.74 -39.42
N SER A 816 -24.68 36.35 -39.37
CA SER A 816 -23.60 36.59 -40.37
C SER A 816 -22.34 37.24 -39.71
N SER A 817 -21.20 37.26 -40.46
CA SER A 817 -20.20 38.36 -40.67
C SER A 817 -19.44 38.98 -39.47
N ASP A 818 -18.21 39.51 -39.49
CA ASP A 818 -17.17 39.91 -40.48
C ASP A 818 -15.94 40.38 -39.64
N SER A 819 -14.66 40.16 -39.96
CA SER A 819 -13.70 41.06 -40.68
C SER A 819 -12.35 41.03 -39.92
N GLU A 820 -11.24 40.55 -40.50
CA GLU A 820 -10.20 41.23 -41.31
C GLU A 820 -9.11 42.07 -40.60
N HIS A 821 -7.85 41.71 -40.93
CA HIS A 821 -6.66 42.55 -41.21
C HIS A 821 -5.83 43.13 -40.01
N LYS A 822 -4.49 43.31 -40.05
CA LYS A 822 -3.44 43.25 -41.08
C LYS A 822 -2.03 43.19 -40.43
N ARG A 823 -1.05 42.72 -41.21
CA ARG A 823 0.42 42.65 -40.98
C ARG A 823 1.10 44.01 -40.73
N GLN A 824 2.29 43.99 -40.09
CA GLN A 824 3.47 44.70 -40.62
C GLN A 824 4.81 44.15 -40.07
N VAL A 825 5.81 44.21 -40.96
CA VAL A 825 7.21 43.74 -40.90
C VAL A 825 8.11 44.98 -40.89
N PHE A 826 9.30 44.97 -40.24
CA PHE A 826 10.60 45.34 -40.85
C PHE A 826 11.82 45.27 -39.88
N HIS A 827 12.98 45.10 -40.52
CA HIS A 827 14.35 44.76 -40.12
C HIS A 827 15.16 45.71 -39.20
N GLY A 828 16.29 45.18 -38.66
CA GLY A 828 17.60 45.79 -38.96
C GLY A 828 18.76 45.68 -37.92
N LYS A 829 19.85 45.00 -38.33
CA LYS A 829 21.32 45.26 -38.09
C LYS A 829 21.86 45.34 -36.65
N SER A 830 22.81 44.50 -36.19
CA SER A 830 24.26 44.33 -36.51
C SER A 830 25.19 45.48 -36.04
N LEU A 831 26.14 45.18 -35.13
CA LEU A 831 27.62 45.32 -35.31
C LEU A 831 28.44 45.21 -33.99
N HIS A 832 29.62 44.56 -34.13
CA HIS A 832 30.95 44.61 -33.45
C HIS A 832 31.14 45.27 -32.07
N GLY A 833 32.11 44.93 -31.21
CA GLY A 833 33.37 44.16 -31.20
C GLY A 833 33.92 44.27 -29.75
N GLY A 834 34.78 43.42 -29.18
CA GLY A 834 36.15 43.10 -29.53
C GLY A 834 37.02 43.19 -28.25
N SER A 835 38.13 42.41 -28.23
CA SER A 835 39.35 42.54 -27.39
C SER A 835 39.38 42.14 -25.89
N GLN A 836 39.89 40.93 -25.65
CA GLN A 836 41.02 40.48 -24.78
C GLN A 836 42.05 41.54 -24.25
N PRO A 837 43.09 41.18 -23.42
CA PRO A 837 43.21 40.21 -22.30
C PRO A 837 44.14 40.71 -21.13
N LEU A 838 44.59 39.78 -20.25
CA LEU A 838 45.81 39.75 -19.39
C LEU A 838 45.77 40.18 -17.90
N GLY A 839 46.37 39.31 -17.05
CA GLY A 839 47.13 39.69 -15.85
C GLY A 839 46.57 39.16 -14.51
N LYS A 840 46.87 37.92 -14.10
CA LYS A 840 47.94 37.53 -13.13
C LYS A 840 47.83 38.09 -11.69
N GLN A 841 47.66 37.11 -10.78
CA GLN A 841 48.40 36.86 -9.52
C GLN A 841 48.15 37.70 -8.25
N LYS A 842 47.94 36.92 -7.17
CA LYS A 842 48.48 37.06 -5.79
C LYS A 842 47.90 38.21 -4.93
N GLN A 843 47.76 38.14 -3.62
CA GLN A 843 47.84 37.13 -2.53
C GLN A 843 47.57 37.96 -1.25
N HIS A 844 46.85 37.43 -0.25
CA HIS A 844 46.80 37.92 1.16
C HIS A 844 46.28 39.36 1.39
N SER A 845 45.73 39.77 2.53
CA SER A 845 45.27 39.21 3.81
C SER A 845 44.58 40.38 4.56
N GLU A 846 43.65 40.06 5.46
CA GLU A 846 43.34 40.82 6.69
C GLU A 846 42.90 42.29 6.59
N LEU A 847 41.59 42.51 6.73
CA LEU A 847 40.97 43.25 7.85
C LEU A 847 39.46 43.00 7.88
#